data_AF-A0A1S3DPM1-F1
#
_entry.id   AF-A0A1S3DPM1-F1
#
_cell.length_a   1.000
_cell.length_b   1.000
_cell.length_c   1.000
_cell.angle_alpha   90.00
_cell.angle_beta   90.00
_cell.angle_gamma   90.00
#
_symmetry.space_group_name_H-M   'P 1'
#
loop_
_entity.id
_entity.type
_entity.pdbx_description
1 polymer ?
#
loop_
_entity_poly.entity_id
_entity_poly.type
_entity_poly.pdbx_seq_one_letter_code
_entity_poly.pdbx_strand_id
1 'polypeptide(L)'
;SNSYKASRSLTKTKSSEILVSEVDVKSLVILLLDSEDKAILEQTLVHLNKIHNEEDIQALNNEHVVSRLLDILDRTEHEECLIKLALKLMTILVKTESGMQVFCENLCYLKVFAEILSTAVDSILLEFCSYILAHLTTNTDHCNYLICHRDIVNTLGDHVLHSSDIDIQYNCVKILENMIVNGVIGSQDDIPVLKIFNLFLDSGIERLQASCLNILYMLTELPDPDNKYAKEGLNQLRGFNNAFHIVENWEYENQKIILLHLIETLPFQYMDITALKKLLALMSTYEESVGIIIACLNILVKLCSSDHCQDYVKVLDIEHVIINYFLSVQFPVSIAACKGVRILCERYEDYLKEVASNRTVIDRIFELITNEEVDVKCKSHFGKLLLLLMGNVQCCNYIMGKNGETSKTSMSDTLKINIMLDIALNGKDDDLFAVMLNCIYKLSSKYECIGLKQLDTILNYFEDLTPQNIKKTETLMDILARCLVSPTFLKTCIDQQGLQIIDDYMRYQSNNSLLMAYGNLLINACKYSDLVHIINELKVFQWLNKQNIYEQPLWNRTITSLLHINLPLKFAFCNALDFINIITDGFYVFRDLKHVNLFDFPSLDKIFRENDKDKVVYVFTRDQTLSYNDIYLEKYISDITILLRDANQIRLKRTSQLSLISNMDESNTIENQIKQNIKHDMEIIATYVVNQMNGHGDVIDQDAYDNHIEEIITDQNSSVIPIGHVKMGLQFERSLLFKCLCDVFGYPCTLVRDEYTHRCYNQVCVEFHGYTSDENNQLDTPWRKHRIEYYEVDLMSNPARLILLNSQLEVECY
;
A
#
# COMPACT_ATOMS: atom_id res chain seq x y z
N SER A 1 2.97 -80.43 26.21
CA SER A 1 3.07 -81.85 26.57
C SER A 1 1.89 -82.62 25.98
N ASN A 2 2.19 -83.55 25.08
CA ASN A 2 1.46 -84.78 24.71
C ASN A 2 -0.07 -84.79 24.49
N SER A 3 -0.45 -84.71 23.20
CA SER A 3 -1.06 -85.79 22.40
C SER A 3 -2.17 -86.72 22.96
N TYR A 4 -3.34 -86.63 22.31
CA TYR A 4 -4.07 -87.68 21.56
C TYR A 4 -4.77 -88.91 22.21
N LYS A 5 -5.99 -89.15 21.65
CA LYS A 5 -6.70 -90.43 21.32
C LYS A 5 -7.36 -91.21 22.47
N ALA A 6 -8.47 -91.93 22.32
CA ALA A 6 -9.55 -92.09 21.31
C ALA A 6 -10.47 -93.25 21.79
N SER A 7 -11.75 -93.28 21.37
CA SER A 7 -12.59 -94.48 21.11
C SER A 7 -13.98 -93.97 20.63
N ARG A 8 -14.52 -94.17 19.43
CA ARG A 8 -14.76 -95.29 18.48
C ARG A 8 -15.83 -96.32 18.90
N SER A 9 -17.05 -96.22 18.33
CA SER A 9 -17.81 -97.27 17.57
C SER A 9 -19.26 -96.76 17.34
N LEU A 10 -19.84 -96.53 16.15
CA LEU A 10 -20.12 -97.30 14.92
C LEU A 10 -21.02 -98.55 15.11
N THR A 11 -22.26 -98.50 14.59
CA THR A 11 -22.89 -99.44 13.60
C THR A 11 -24.36 -99.03 13.32
N LYS A 12 -24.71 -98.58 12.09
CA LYS A 12 -25.31 -99.31 10.92
C LYS A 12 -26.86 -99.39 11.01
N THR A 13 -27.68 -99.09 9.99
CA THR A 13 -27.60 -99.41 8.53
C THR A 13 -28.49 -98.51 7.65
N LYS A 14 -28.06 -98.36 6.39
CA LYS A 14 -28.61 -97.63 5.23
C LYS A 14 -29.86 -98.24 4.58
N SER A 15 -30.69 -97.39 3.95
CA SER A 15 -31.07 -97.39 2.51
C SER A 15 -32.15 -96.31 2.31
N SER A 16 -32.05 -95.30 1.44
CA SER A 16 -31.62 -95.31 0.04
C SER A 16 -31.08 -93.93 -0.36
N GLU A 17 -29.96 -93.95 -1.09
CA GLU A 17 -29.29 -92.80 -1.68
C GLU A 17 -30.03 -92.35 -2.95
N ILE A 18 -30.50 -91.10 -2.97
CA ILE A 18 -30.67 -90.31 -4.20
C ILE A 18 -29.61 -89.21 -4.15
N LEU A 19 -28.82 -89.15 -5.22
CA LEU A 19 -27.75 -88.18 -5.43
C LEU A 19 -28.29 -86.74 -5.43
N VAL A 20 -27.76 -85.89 -4.57
CA VAL A 20 -27.65 -84.45 -4.83
C VAL A 20 -26.24 -84.02 -4.41
N SER A 21 -25.40 -83.86 -5.43
CA SER A 21 -24.13 -83.16 -5.38
C SER A 21 -24.34 -81.72 -4.89
N GLU A 22 -23.37 -81.20 -4.12
CA GLU A 22 -23.27 -79.80 -3.66
C GLU A 22 -24.00 -78.81 -4.56
N VAL A 23 -25.22 -78.44 -4.17
CA VAL A 23 -25.90 -77.31 -4.77
C VAL A 23 -25.21 -76.08 -4.20
N ASP A 24 -24.50 -75.34 -5.07
CA ASP A 24 -23.98 -74.03 -4.76
C ASP A 24 -25.11 -73.18 -4.15
N VAL A 25 -24.91 -72.74 -2.91
CA VAL A 25 -25.92 -72.01 -2.12
C VAL A 25 -26.37 -70.76 -2.89
N LYS A 26 -25.49 -70.14 -3.68
CA LYS A 26 -25.79 -69.01 -4.55
C LYS A 26 -26.78 -69.37 -5.66
N SER A 27 -26.56 -70.52 -6.31
CA SER A 27 -27.45 -71.06 -7.34
C SER A 27 -28.82 -71.47 -6.79
N LEU A 28 -28.88 -71.97 -5.55
CA LEU A 28 -30.14 -72.27 -4.86
C LEU A 28 -30.93 -71.01 -4.50
N VAL A 29 -30.25 -69.97 -4.00
CA VAL A 29 -30.90 -68.68 -3.66
C VAL A 29 -31.49 -68.01 -4.89
N ILE A 30 -30.76 -68.01 -6.02
CA ILE A 30 -31.26 -67.48 -7.30
C ILE A 30 -32.52 -68.25 -7.73
N LEU A 31 -32.48 -69.59 -7.70
CA LEU A 31 -33.61 -70.43 -8.08
C LEU A 31 -34.86 -70.22 -7.18
N LEU A 32 -34.66 -69.97 -5.89
CA LEU A 32 -35.75 -69.69 -4.96
C LEU A 32 -36.34 -68.29 -5.15
N LEU A 33 -35.52 -67.28 -5.49
CA LEU A 33 -35.99 -65.93 -5.84
C LEU A 33 -36.73 -65.89 -7.20
N ASP A 34 -36.39 -66.80 -8.12
CA ASP A 34 -37.07 -66.95 -9.42
C ASP A 34 -38.39 -67.72 -9.33
N SER A 35 -38.76 -68.23 -8.16
CA SER A 35 -40.02 -68.96 -7.97
C SER A 35 -41.23 -68.07 -8.28
N GLU A 36 -42.20 -68.61 -9.02
CA GLU A 36 -43.51 -67.98 -9.24
C GLU A 36 -44.46 -68.18 -8.04
N ASP A 37 -44.12 -69.07 -7.09
CA ASP A 37 -44.90 -69.31 -5.88
C ASP A 37 -44.61 -68.24 -4.83
N LYS A 38 -45.65 -67.44 -4.53
CA LYS A 38 -45.58 -66.33 -3.57
C LYS A 38 -45.13 -66.78 -2.18
N ALA A 39 -45.56 -67.95 -1.71
CA ALA A 39 -45.21 -68.44 -0.38
C ALA A 39 -43.72 -68.83 -0.29
N ILE A 40 -43.17 -69.38 -1.38
CA ILE A 40 -41.74 -69.70 -1.49
C ILE A 40 -40.93 -68.40 -1.55
N LEU A 41 -41.37 -67.42 -2.34
CA LEU A 41 -40.70 -66.13 -2.47
C LEU A 41 -40.68 -65.37 -1.13
N GLU A 42 -41.79 -65.33 -0.41
CA GLU A 42 -41.89 -64.69 0.91
C GLU A 42 -40.96 -65.35 1.93
N GLN A 43 -41.00 -66.69 2.05
CA GLN A 43 -40.12 -67.42 2.96
C GLN A 43 -38.65 -67.19 2.62
N THR A 44 -38.31 -67.18 1.32
CA THR A 44 -36.96 -66.92 0.85
C THR A 44 -36.48 -65.53 1.28
N LEU A 45 -37.27 -64.48 1.02
CA LEU A 45 -36.92 -63.12 1.43
C LEU A 45 -36.84 -62.96 2.95
N VAL A 46 -37.72 -63.63 3.72
CA VAL A 46 -37.66 -63.62 5.20
C VAL A 46 -36.36 -64.25 5.71
N HIS A 47 -35.90 -65.33 5.08
CA HIS A 47 -34.64 -65.97 5.45
C HIS A 47 -33.43 -65.12 5.06
N LEU A 48 -33.41 -64.53 3.87
CA LEU A 48 -32.33 -63.66 3.41
C LEU A 48 -32.20 -62.39 4.28
N ASN A 49 -33.32 -61.82 4.72
CA ASN A 49 -33.34 -60.66 5.62
C ASN A 49 -32.80 -60.93 7.04
N LYS A 50 -32.54 -62.19 7.40
CA LYS A 50 -31.92 -62.59 8.69
C LYS A 50 -30.41 -62.78 8.58
N ILE A 51 -29.83 -62.59 7.41
CA ILE A 51 -28.38 -62.71 7.20
C ILE A 51 -27.72 -61.45 7.76
N HIS A 52 -26.70 -61.67 8.59
CA HIS A 52 -25.93 -60.62 9.24
C HIS A 52 -24.42 -60.71 8.99
N ASN A 53 -23.94 -61.78 8.35
CA ASN A 53 -22.52 -61.97 8.06
C ASN A 53 -22.14 -61.25 6.75
N GLU A 54 -21.03 -60.50 6.77
CA GLU A 54 -20.58 -59.74 5.59
C GLU A 54 -20.21 -60.64 4.39
N GLU A 55 -19.57 -61.79 4.62
CA GLU A 55 -19.21 -62.75 3.56
C GLU A 55 -20.44 -63.29 2.83
N ASP A 56 -21.51 -63.59 3.58
CA ASP A 56 -22.78 -64.09 3.03
C ASP A 56 -23.53 -62.98 2.27
N ILE A 57 -23.48 -61.73 2.74
CA ILE A 57 -24.07 -60.56 2.05
C ILE A 57 -23.31 -60.28 0.74
N GLN A 58 -21.98 -60.37 0.74
CA GLN A 58 -21.17 -60.24 -0.47
C GLN A 58 -21.47 -61.32 -1.50
N ALA A 59 -21.73 -62.57 -1.06
CA ALA A 59 -22.12 -63.66 -1.95
C ALA A 59 -23.47 -63.40 -2.66
N LEU A 60 -24.35 -62.61 -2.04
CA LEU A 60 -25.67 -62.21 -2.55
C LEU A 60 -25.61 -60.99 -3.48
N ASN A 61 -24.51 -60.22 -3.50
CA ASN A 61 -24.30 -59.08 -4.40
C ASN A 61 -24.04 -59.57 -5.83
N ASN A 62 -25.11 -60.05 -6.46
CA ASN A 62 -25.15 -60.53 -7.83
C ASN A 62 -26.17 -59.69 -8.60
N GLU A 63 -25.81 -59.27 -9.80
CA GLU A 63 -26.69 -58.53 -10.72
C GLU A 63 -28.05 -59.21 -10.90
N HIS A 64 -28.09 -60.55 -10.97
CA HIS A 64 -29.32 -61.32 -11.10
C HIS A 64 -30.21 -61.26 -9.85
N VAL A 65 -29.62 -61.16 -8.66
CA VAL A 65 -30.38 -61.05 -7.40
C VAL A 65 -30.99 -59.65 -7.31
N VAL A 66 -30.21 -58.61 -7.63
CA VAL A 66 -30.69 -57.22 -7.63
C VAL A 66 -31.77 -57.01 -8.69
N SER A 67 -31.58 -57.51 -9.91
CA SER A 67 -32.59 -57.40 -10.98
C SER A 67 -33.89 -58.11 -10.60
N ARG A 68 -33.82 -59.30 -10.02
CA ARG A 68 -35.01 -60.03 -9.55
C ARG A 68 -35.73 -59.30 -8.42
N LEU A 69 -35.00 -58.70 -7.49
CA LEU A 69 -35.61 -57.89 -6.44
C LEU A 69 -36.31 -56.65 -7.01
N LEU A 70 -35.81 -56.06 -8.08
CA LEU A 70 -36.46 -54.94 -8.77
C LEU A 70 -37.70 -55.35 -9.55
N ASP A 71 -37.69 -56.53 -10.19
CA ASP A 71 -38.89 -57.10 -10.81
C ASP A 71 -40.04 -57.25 -9.80
N ILE A 72 -39.71 -57.58 -8.54
CA ILE A 72 -40.68 -57.67 -7.44
C ILE A 72 -41.25 -56.29 -7.09
N LEU A 73 -40.46 -55.21 -7.24
CA LEU A 73 -40.91 -53.84 -6.98
C LEU A 73 -41.76 -53.26 -8.13
N ASP A 74 -41.45 -53.60 -9.39
CA ASP A 74 -42.13 -53.05 -10.58
C ASP A 74 -43.50 -53.72 -10.87
N ARG A 75 -43.70 -54.95 -10.40
CA ARG A 75 -44.94 -55.71 -10.63
C ARG A 75 -46.04 -55.31 -9.64
N THR A 76 -47.03 -54.59 -10.15
CA THR A 76 -48.26 -54.15 -9.45
C THR A 76 -49.15 -55.27 -8.86
N GLU A 77 -48.86 -56.54 -9.16
CA GLU A 77 -49.60 -57.72 -8.67
C GLU A 77 -49.06 -58.32 -7.36
N HIS A 78 -47.92 -57.83 -6.87
CA HIS A 78 -47.33 -58.30 -5.62
C HIS A 78 -47.96 -57.64 -4.40
N GLU A 79 -48.10 -58.42 -3.33
CA GLU A 79 -48.57 -57.92 -2.04
C GLU A 79 -47.52 -57.00 -1.42
N GLU A 80 -48.00 -55.97 -0.71
CA GLU A 80 -47.18 -54.97 -0.02
C GLU A 80 -46.12 -55.60 0.91
N CYS A 81 -46.39 -56.80 1.46
CA CYS A 81 -45.45 -57.57 2.28
C CYS A 81 -44.18 -57.96 1.52
N LEU A 82 -44.30 -58.44 0.27
CA LEU A 82 -43.17 -58.83 -0.56
C LEU A 82 -42.30 -57.63 -0.94
N ILE A 83 -42.94 -56.50 -1.24
CA ILE A 83 -42.27 -55.23 -1.54
C ILE A 83 -41.43 -54.77 -0.33
N LYS A 84 -42.02 -54.80 0.88
CA LYS A 84 -41.31 -54.47 2.13
C LYS A 84 -40.10 -55.38 2.37
N LEU A 85 -40.27 -56.68 2.18
CA LEU A 85 -39.18 -57.65 2.37
C LEU A 85 -38.07 -57.49 1.32
N ALA A 86 -38.42 -57.17 0.08
CA ALA A 86 -37.45 -56.91 -0.98
C ALA A 86 -36.66 -55.62 -0.71
N LEU A 87 -37.33 -54.51 -0.39
CA LEU A 87 -36.66 -53.25 -0.03
C LEU A 87 -35.76 -53.42 1.20
N LYS A 88 -36.23 -54.13 2.22
CA LYS A 88 -35.43 -54.42 3.42
C LYS A 88 -34.14 -55.17 3.04
N LEU A 89 -34.21 -56.17 2.17
CA LEU A 89 -33.03 -56.89 1.72
C LEU A 89 -32.09 -55.98 0.93
N MET A 90 -32.62 -55.13 0.06
CA MET A 90 -31.84 -54.13 -0.67
C MET A 90 -31.11 -53.15 0.27
N THR A 91 -31.72 -52.73 1.39
CA THR A 91 -31.03 -51.89 2.39
C THR A 91 -29.80 -52.58 3.00
N ILE A 92 -29.80 -53.92 3.09
CA ILE A 92 -28.66 -54.71 3.57
C ILE A 92 -27.58 -54.78 2.49
N LEU A 93 -27.95 -55.01 1.23
CA LEU A 93 -27.01 -55.09 0.11
C LEU A 93 -26.28 -53.75 -0.14
N VAL A 94 -27.01 -52.65 -0.12
CA VAL A 94 -26.51 -51.27 -0.34
C VAL A 94 -25.49 -50.84 0.74
N LYS A 95 -25.45 -51.48 1.91
CA LYS A 95 -24.43 -51.18 2.94
C LYS A 95 -23.02 -51.67 2.58
N THR A 96 -22.89 -52.57 1.61
CA THR A 96 -21.61 -53.17 1.22
C THR A 96 -21.07 -52.56 -0.07
N GLU A 97 -19.75 -52.43 -0.19
CA GLU A 97 -19.11 -51.84 -1.39
C GLU A 97 -19.46 -52.60 -2.68
N SER A 98 -19.46 -53.94 -2.65
CA SER A 98 -19.83 -54.75 -3.81
C SER A 98 -21.31 -54.66 -4.17
N GLY A 99 -22.19 -54.44 -3.20
CA GLY A 99 -23.61 -54.18 -3.44
C GLY A 99 -23.80 -52.82 -4.10
N MET A 100 -23.19 -51.77 -3.54
CA MET A 100 -23.19 -50.42 -4.12
C MET A 100 -22.72 -50.40 -5.57
N GLN A 101 -21.68 -51.17 -5.90
CA GLN A 101 -21.20 -51.27 -7.28
C GLN A 101 -22.27 -51.83 -8.24
N VAL A 102 -22.96 -52.91 -7.86
CA VAL A 102 -24.02 -53.53 -8.66
C VAL A 102 -25.21 -52.58 -8.86
N PHE A 103 -25.59 -51.83 -7.83
CA PHE A 103 -26.62 -50.80 -7.97
C PHE A 103 -26.15 -49.62 -8.84
N CYS A 104 -24.85 -49.26 -8.76
CA CYS A 104 -24.30 -48.14 -9.52
C CYS A 104 -24.19 -48.38 -11.02
N GLU A 105 -24.07 -49.65 -11.45
CA GLU A 105 -23.94 -50.01 -12.86
C GLU A 105 -25.27 -49.87 -13.65
N ASN A 106 -26.40 -49.68 -12.96
CA ASN A 106 -27.74 -49.73 -13.55
C ASN A 106 -28.63 -48.55 -13.12
N LEU A 107 -28.55 -47.44 -13.86
CA LEU A 107 -29.30 -46.19 -13.57
C LEU A 107 -30.82 -46.35 -13.62
N CYS A 108 -31.35 -47.35 -14.34
CA CYS A 108 -32.80 -47.62 -14.42
C CYS A 108 -33.44 -47.89 -13.05
N TYR A 109 -32.65 -48.31 -12.06
CA TYR A 109 -33.12 -48.68 -10.73
C TYR A 109 -33.55 -47.46 -9.92
N LEU A 110 -32.91 -46.30 -10.15
CA LEU A 110 -33.26 -45.05 -9.49
C LEU A 110 -34.69 -44.59 -9.80
N LYS A 111 -35.20 -44.91 -11.00
CA LYS A 111 -36.56 -44.55 -11.40
C LYS A 111 -37.60 -45.24 -10.52
N VAL A 112 -37.43 -46.53 -10.27
CA VAL A 112 -38.34 -47.32 -9.42
C VAL A 112 -38.37 -46.77 -7.99
N PHE A 113 -37.21 -46.43 -7.43
CA PHE A 113 -37.13 -45.83 -6.10
C PHE A 113 -37.72 -44.41 -6.05
N ALA A 114 -37.52 -43.59 -7.08
CA ALA A 114 -38.12 -42.26 -7.17
C ALA A 114 -39.66 -42.32 -7.28
N GLU A 115 -40.20 -43.31 -8.02
CA GLU A 115 -41.64 -43.56 -8.11
C GLU A 115 -42.22 -44.05 -6.78
N ILE A 116 -41.57 -44.99 -6.09
CA ILE A 116 -41.97 -45.45 -4.74
C ILE A 116 -41.96 -44.28 -3.76
N LEU A 117 -40.90 -43.48 -3.75
CA LEU A 117 -40.81 -42.30 -2.89
C LEU A 117 -41.94 -41.29 -3.18
N SER A 118 -42.37 -41.16 -4.43
CA SER A 118 -43.43 -40.20 -4.80
C SER A 118 -44.85 -40.71 -4.56
N THR A 119 -45.07 -42.03 -4.47
CA THR A 119 -46.41 -42.63 -4.45
C THR A 119 -46.76 -43.39 -3.18
N ALA A 120 -45.77 -43.86 -2.41
CA ALA A 120 -45.99 -44.64 -1.22
C ALA A 120 -46.49 -43.77 -0.05
N VAL A 121 -47.48 -44.31 0.69
CA VAL A 121 -48.01 -43.71 1.94
C VAL A 121 -47.49 -44.45 3.18
N ASP A 122 -47.01 -45.69 3.01
CA ASP A 122 -46.50 -46.51 4.10
C ASP A 122 -45.10 -46.04 4.55
N SER A 123 -44.95 -45.79 5.85
CA SER A 123 -43.72 -45.25 6.43
C SER A 123 -42.53 -46.20 6.30
N ILE A 124 -42.74 -47.52 6.38
CA ILE A 124 -41.67 -48.52 6.29
C ILE A 124 -41.12 -48.58 4.86
N LEU A 125 -42.01 -48.52 3.86
CA LEU A 125 -41.59 -48.45 2.46
C LEU A 125 -40.77 -47.18 2.19
N LEU A 126 -41.24 -46.04 2.70
CA LEU A 126 -40.55 -44.76 2.56
C LEU A 126 -39.19 -44.73 3.29
N GLU A 127 -39.09 -45.32 4.48
CA GLU A 127 -37.84 -45.45 5.24
C GLU A 127 -36.79 -46.23 4.44
N PHE A 128 -37.12 -47.45 3.99
CA PHE A 128 -36.18 -48.27 3.25
C PHE A 128 -35.81 -47.67 1.89
N CYS A 129 -36.79 -47.09 1.19
CA CYS A 129 -36.55 -46.48 -0.11
C CYS A 129 -35.66 -45.23 -0.01
N SER A 130 -35.97 -44.33 0.94
CA SER A 130 -35.16 -43.13 1.19
C SER A 130 -33.75 -43.50 1.65
N TYR A 131 -33.60 -44.54 2.48
CA TYR A 131 -32.29 -45.04 2.91
C TYR A 131 -31.43 -45.49 1.71
N ILE A 132 -31.99 -46.30 0.80
CA ILE A 132 -31.29 -46.75 -0.40
C ILE A 132 -30.85 -45.55 -1.25
N LEU A 133 -31.75 -44.60 -1.51
CA LEU A 133 -31.45 -43.41 -2.29
C LEU A 133 -30.37 -42.53 -1.64
N ALA A 134 -30.35 -42.40 -0.32
CA ALA A 134 -29.32 -41.64 0.40
C ALA A 134 -27.91 -42.21 0.19
N HIS A 135 -27.77 -43.53 0.03
CA HIS A 135 -26.50 -44.17 -0.30
C HIS A 135 -26.14 -44.03 -1.78
N LEU A 136 -27.10 -44.26 -2.69
CA LEU A 136 -26.87 -44.17 -4.14
C LEU A 136 -26.50 -42.76 -4.60
N THR A 137 -27.06 -41.74 -3.96
CA THR A 137 -26.80 -40.32 -4.28
C THR A 137 -25.42 -39.81 -3.85
N THR A 138 -24.59 -40.64 -3.21
CA THR A 138 -23.16 -40.33 -3.01
C THR A 138 -22.41 -40.21 -4.34
N ASN A 139 -22.92 -40.85 -5.41
CA ASN A 139 -22.35 -40.80 -6.76
C ASN A 139 -23.01 -39.69 -7.61
N THR A 140 -22.19 -38.86 -8.25
CA THR A 140 -22.61 -37.72 -9.07
C THR A 140 -23.53 -38.11 -10.24
N ASP A 141 -23.28 -39.23 -10.92
CA ASP A 141 -24.10 -39.68 -12.06
C ASP A 141 -25.52 -40.06 -11.61
N HIS A 142 -25.65 -40.58 -10.39
CA HIS A 142 -26.94 -40.94 -9.80
C HIS A 142 -27.74 -39.70 -9.42
N CYS A 143 -27.07 -38.67 -8.88
CA CYS A 143 -27.71 -37.37 -8.64
C CYS A 143 -28.22 -36.74 -9.95
N ASN A 144 -27.42 -36.77 -11.02
CA ASN A 144 -27.79 -36.24 -12.34
C ASN A 144 -28.96 -37.01 -12.98
N TYR A 145 -29.04 -38.32 -12.77
CA TYR A 145 -30.19 -39.10 -13.23
C TYR A 145 -31.43 -38.82 -12.38
N LEU A 146 -31.28 -38.76 -11.05
CA LEU A 146 -32.39 -38.57 -10.12
C LEU A 146 -33.06 -37.22 -10.31
N ILE A 147 -32.32 -36.13 -10.54
CA ILE A 147 -32.91 -34.80 -10.79
C ILE A 147 -33.73 -34.73 -12.08
N CYS A 148 -33.46 -35.60 -13.06
CA CYS A 148 -34.28 -35.71 -14.27
C CYS A 148 -35.65 -36.35 -14.00
N HIS A 149 -35.85 -36.97 -12.83
CA HIS A 149 -37.15 -37.46 -12.41
C HIS A 149 -38.04 -36.30 -11.98
N ARG A 150 -39.24 -36.21 -12.58
CA ARG A 150 -40.15 -35.10 -12.36
C ARG A 150 -40.48 -34.95 -10.87
N ASP A 151 -40.39 -33.72 -10.37
CA ASP A 151 -40.78 -33.26 -9.03
C ASP A 151 -40.04 -33.93 -7.85
N ILE A 152 -38.92 -34.64 -8.07
CA ILE A 152 -38.22 -35.37 -6.99
C ILE A 152 -37.77 -34.46 -5.84
N VAL A 153 -37.34 -33.23 -6.13
CA VAL A 153 -36.90 -32.28 -5.11
C VAL A 153 -38.10 -31.79 -4.29
N ASN A 154 -39.26 -31.61 -4.92
CA ASN A 154 -40.51 -31.26 -4.25
C ASN A 154 -41.04 -32.43 -3.41
N THR A 155 -40.96 -33.67 -3.91
CA THR A 155 -41.29 -34.90 -3.17
C THR A 155 -40.38 -35.08 -1.95
N LEU A 156 -39.06 -34.93 -2.13
CA LEU A 156 -38.10 -34.94 -1.03
C LEU A 156 -38.42 -33.84 -0.03
N GLY A 157 -38.81 -32.66 -0.54
CA GLY A 157 -39.38 -31.59 0.24
C GLY A 157 -40.54 -32.12 1.07
N ASP A 158 -41.66 -32.48 0.47
CA ASP A 158 -42.87 -32.92 1.17
C ASP A 158 -42.64 -34.00 2.24
N HIS A 159 -41.73 -34.94 2.01
CA HIS A 159 -41.35 -35.94 3.02
C HIS A 159 -40.54 -35.36 4.18
N VAL A 160 -39.62 -34.43 3.92
CA VAL A 160 -38.95 -33.62 4.96
C VAL A 160 -39.97 -32.79 5.74
N LEU A 161 -41.09 -32.40 5.13
CA LEU A 161 -42.09 -31.49 5.71
C LEU A 161 -43.17 -32.17 6.53
N HIS A 162 -43.63 -33.36 6.11
CA HIS A 162 -44.86 -33.96 6.62
C HIS A 162 -44.65 -35.35 7.21
N SER A 163 -43.47 -35.97 7.04
CA SER A 163 -43.19 -37.24 7.69
C SER A 163 -43.11 -37.09 9.20
N SER A 164 -43.82 -37.95 9.94
CA SER A 164 -43.65 -38.09 11.39
C SER A 164 -42.42 -38.91 11.79
N ASP A 165 -41.79 -39.59 10.81
CA ASP A 165 -40.65 -40.46 11.01
C ASP A 165 -39.34 -39.71 10.78
N ILE A 166 -38.48 -39.74 11.79
CA ILE A 166 -37.18 -39.08 11.82
C ILE A 166 -36.21 -39.70 10.82
N ASP A 167 -36.25 -41.03 10.62
CA ASP A 167 -35.31 -41.71 9.74
C ASP A 167 -35.61 -41.36 8.28
N ILE A 168 -36.89 -41.22 7.92
CA ILE A 168 -37.32 -40.70 6.61
C ILE A 168 -36.83 -39.26 6.44
N GLN A 169 -37.06 -38.39 7.44
CA GLN A 169 -36.58 -37.00 7.38
C GLN A 169 -35.07 -36.92 7.19
N TYR A 170 -34.31 -37.72 7.95
CA TYR A 170 -32.84 -37.78 7.86
C TYR A 170 -32.37 -38.25 6.50
N ASN A 171 -32.92 -39.34 5.98
CA ASN A 171 -32.52 -39.87 4.67
C ASN A 171 -32.85 -38.88 3.55
N CYS A 172 -34.02 -38.23 3.59
CA CYS A 172 -34.38 -37.21 2.60
C CYS A 172 -33.48 -35.97 2.67
N VAL A 173 -33.15 -35.49 3.88
CA VAL A 173 -32.16 -34.42 4.06
C VAL A 173 -30.79 -34.86 3.53
N LYS A 174 -30.38 -36.11 3.77
CA LYS A 174 -29.08 -36.62 3.30
C LYS A 174 -29.00 -36.71 1.78
N ILE A 175 -30.08 -37.08 1.11
CA ILE A 175 -30.18 -37.05 -0.36
C ILE A 175 -29.97 -35.61 -0.86
N LEU A 176 -30.67 -34.64 -0.27
CA LEU A 176 -30.53 -33.22 -0.65
C LEU A 176 -29.10 -32.71 -0.41
N GLU A 177 -28.48 -33.06 0.72
CA GLU A 177 -27.08 -32.74 1.03
C GLU A 177 -26.15 -33.26 -0.08
N ASN A 178 -26.26 -34.54 -0.44
CA ASN A 178 -25.44 -35.15 -1.48
C ASN A 178 -25.65 -34.50 -2.87
N MET A 179 -26.88 -34.13 -3.21
CA MET A 179 -27.20 -33.47 -4.49
C MET A 179 -26.59 -32.05 -4.58
N ILE A 180 -26.55 -31.32 -3.46
CA ILE A 180 -25.91 -29.99 -3.38
C ILE A 180 -24.38 -30.13 -3.44
N VAL A 181 -23.79 -31.06 -2.69
CA VAL A 181 -22.34 -31.33 -2.69
C VAL A 181 -21.85 -31.67 -4.10
N ASN A 182 -22.61 -32.47 -4.84
CA ASN A 182 -22.29 -32.86 -6.21
C ASN A 182 -22.57 -31.77 -7.25
N GLY A 183 -23.04 -30.57 -6.83
CA GLY A 183 -23.30 -29.44 -7.72
C GLY A 183 -24.49 -29.65 -8.67
N VAL A 184 -25.37 -30.61 -8.38
CA VAL A 184 -26.51 -30.96 -9.23
C VAL A 184 -27.69 -30.00 -9.00
N ILE A 185 -27.82 -29.46 -7.79
CA ILE A 185 -28.80 -28.42 -7.46
C ILE A 185 -28.06 -27.13 -7.08
N GLY A 186 -28.33 -26.04 -7.81
CA GLY A 186 -27.75 -24.71 -7.55
C GLY A 186 -28.75 -23.60 -7.88
N SER A 187 -29.19 -22.88 -6.85
CA SER A 187 -30.22 -21.80 -6.82
C SER A 187 -31.71 -22.25 -6.80
N GLN A 188 -32.50 -21.44 -6.08
CA GLN A 188 -33.83 -21.67 -5.48
C GLN A 188 -34.94 -21.64 -6.54
N ASP A 189 -35.78 -22.68 -6.63
CA ASP A 189 -37.16 -22.62 -6.10
C ASP A 189 -37.67 -23.94 -5.47
N ASP A 190 -36.92 -25.05 -5.54
CA ASP A 190 -37.42 -26.38 -5.12
C ASP A 190 -36.93 -26.87 -3.74
N ILE A 191 -35.89 -26.26 -3.12
CA ILE A 191 -35.40 -26.70 -1.80
C ILE A 191 -36.24 -26.07 -0.68
N PRO A 192 -36.79 -26.85 0.29
CA PRO A 192 -37.59 -26.33 1.39
C PRO A 192 -36.73 -25.71 2.52
N VAL A 193 -35.97 -24.65 2.21
CA VAL A 193 -34.97 -24.01 3.11
C VAL A 193 -35.56 -23.67 4.50
N LEU A 194 -36.74 -23.04 4.55
CA LEU A 194 -37.41 -22.67 5.81
C LEU A 194 -37.72 -23.85 6.73
N LYS A 195 -37.85 -25.05 6.17
CA LYS A 195 -38.27 -26.24 6.92
C LYS A 195 -37.08 -27.15 7.27
N ILE A 196 -36.06 -27.22 6.42
CA ILE A 196 -34.71 -27.72 6.80
C ILE A 196 -34.21 -26.94 8.03
N PHE A 197 -34.51 -25.66 8.05
CA PHE A 197 -34.20 -24.79 9.16
C PHE A 197 -34.99 -25.09 10.45
N ASN A 198 -36.30 -25.30 10.36
CA ASN A 198 -37.09 -25.71 11.54
C ASN A 198 -36.63 -27.08 12.06
N LEU A 199 -36.30 -28.02 11.17
CA LEU A 199 -35.72 -29.32 11.57
C LEU A 199 -34.37 -29.18 12.27
N PHE A 200 -33.53 -28.26 11.80
CA PHE A 200 -32.29 -27.91 12.48
C PHE A 200 -32.54 -27.42 13.92
N LEU A 201 -33.55 -26.58 14.14
CA LEU A 201 -33.87 -26.06 15.48
C LEU A 201 -34.58 -27.06 16.39
N ASP A 202 -35.52 -27.84 15.85
CA ASP A 202 -36.52 -28.58 16.65
C ASP A 202 -36.23 -30.08 16.80
N SER A 203 -35.41 -30.69 15.93
CA SER A 203 -35.28 -32.16 15.90
C SER A 203 -34.64 -32.79 17.13
N GLY A 204 -33.80 -32.05 17.87
CA GLY A 204 -33.07 -32.56 19.04
C GLY A 204 -32.09 -33.71 18.75
N ILE A 205 -31.89 -34.07 17.46
CA ILE A 205 -31.08 -35.20 17.02
C ILE A 205 -29.87 -34.67 16.25
N GLU A 206 -28.69 -34.82 16.86
CA GLU A 206 -27.46 -34.18 16.37
C GLU A 206 -27.11 -34.53 14.92
N ARG A 207 -27.30 -35.78 14.49
CA ARG A 207 -27.00 -36.21 13.11
C ARG A 207 -27.86 -35.52 12.07
N LEU A 208 -29.16 -35.38 12.36
CA LEU A 208 -30.11 -34.68 11.50
C LEU A 208 -29.79 -33.18 11.47
N GLN A 209 -29.53 -32.58 12.63
CA GLN A 209 -29.13 -31.19 12.71
C GLN A 209 -27.82 -30.91 11.96
N ALA A 210 -26.83 -31.81 12.01
CA ALA A 210 -25.56 -31.67 11.30
C ALA A 210 -25.74 -31.67 9.78
N SER A 211 -26.51 -32.61 9.22
CA SER A 211 -26.82 -32.60 7.78
C SER A 211 -27.63 -31.38 7.36
N CYS A 212 -28.59 -30.92 8.19
CA CYS A 212 -29.31 -29.68 7.94
C CYS A 212 -28.36 -28.47 7.94
N LEU A 213 -27.44 -28.39 8.89
CA LEU A 213 -26.46 -27.32 8.98
C LEU A 213 -25.54 -27.27 7.77
N ASN A 214 -25.03 -28.42 7.31
CA ASN A 214 -24.19 -28.50 6.12
C ASN A 214 -24.92 -27.96 4.89
N ILE A 215 -26.19 -28.34 4.69
CA ILE A 215 -27.01 -27.80 3.62
C ILE A 215 -27.14 -26.29 3.73
N LEU A 216 -27.50 -25.77 4.91
CA LEU A 216 -27.64 -24.32 5.13
C LEU A 216 -26.33 -23.57 4.86
N TYR A 217 -25.19 -24.10 5.33
CA TYR A 217 -23.87 -23.52 5.09
C TYR A 217 -23.50 -23.50 3.60
N MET A 218 -23.67 -24.63 2.90
CA MET A 218 -23.39 -24.71 1.46
C MET A 218 -24.27 -23.76 0.65
N LEU A 219 -25.55 -23.62 1.02
CA LEU A 219 -26.45 -22.65 0.39
C LEU A 219 -26.03 -21.20 0.63
N THR A 220 -25.41 -20.88 1.78
CA THR A 220 -24.90 -19.53 2.05
C THR A 220 -23.60 -19.19 1.30
N GLU A 221 -22.80 -20.19 0.93
CA GLU A 221 -21.53 -20.02 0.19
C GLU A 221 -21.73 -19.85 -1.33
N LEU A 222 -22.92 -20.14 -1.86
CA LEU A 222 -23.20 -19.98 -3.30
C LEU A 222 -23.15 -18.49 -3.70
N PRO A 223 -22.43 -18.13 -4.79
CA PRO A 223 -22.18 -16.75 -5.21
C PRO A 223 -23.40 -16.13 -5.93
N ASP A 224 -24.58 -16.16 -5.31
CA ASP A 224 -25.81 -15.62 -5.87
C ASP A 224 -26.31 -14.39 -5.08
N PRO A 225 -26.50 -13.22 -5.73
CA PRO A 225 -27.08 -12.03 -5.10
C PRO A 225 -28.50 -12.27 -4.54
N ASP A 226 -29.24 -13.25 -5.04
CA ASP A 226 -30.61 -13.57 -4.63
C ASP A 226 -30.69 -14.65 -3.54
N ASN A 227 -29.63 -14.82 -2.73
CA ASN A 227 -29.62 -15.67 -1.52
C ASN A 227 -30.54 -15.17 -0.37
N LYS A 228 -31.68 -14.60 -0.77
CA LYS A 228 -32.73 -13.99 0.02
C LYS A 228 -33.41 -15.03 0.89
N TYR A 229 -33.65 -16.26 0.44
CA TYR A 229 -34.37 -17.26 1.23
C TYR A 229 -33.52 -17.92 2.33
N ALA A 230 -32.22 -18.14 2.14
CA ALA A 230 -31.35 -18.58 3.23
C ALA A 230 -31.18 -17.44 4.25
N LYS A 231 -30.97 -16.19 3.79
CA LYS A 231 -30.89 -15.01 4.66
C LYS A 231 -32.21 -14.71 5.39
N GLU A 232 -33.36 -14.89 4.74
CA GLU A 232 -34.70 -14.71 5.33
C GLU A 232 -35.09 -15.87 6.26
N GLY A 233 -34.74 -17.12 5.91
CA GLY A 233 -34.88 -18.27 6.80
C GLY A 233 -34.01 -18.11 8.04
N LEU A 234 -32.77 -17.65 7.88
CA LEU A 234 -31.88 -17.34 9.00
C LEU A 234 -32.37 -16.15 9.85
N ASN A 235 -33.06 -15.17 9.25
CA ASN A 235 -33.78 -14.13 10.02
C ASN A 235 -34.90 -14.72 10.90
N GLN A 236 -35.42 -15.91 10.56
CA GLN A 236 -36.40 -16.65 11.35
C GLN A 236 -35.78 -17.53 12.46
N LEU A 237 -34.45 -17.50 12.71
CA LEU A 237 -33.73 -18.30 13.75
C LEU A 237 -34.23 -18.06 15.18
N ARG A 238 -35.23 -17.20 15.37
CA ARG A 238 -35.62 -16.64 16.68
C ARG A 238 -34.37 -16.07 17.40
N GLY A 239 -33.50 -15.41 16.64
CA GLY A 239 -32.35 -14.61 17.12
C GLY A 239 -31.04 -15.38 17.29
N PHE A 240 -29.92 -14.64 17.23
CA PHE A 240 -28.56 -15.14 17.51
C PHE A 240 -28.45 -15.94 18.82
N ASN A 241 -29.30 -15.64 19.81
CA ASN A 241 -29.35 -16.32 21.10
C ASN A 241 -29.64 -17.82 21.02
N ASN A 242 -30.44 -18.27 20.05
CA ASN A 242 -30.74 -19.68 19.84
C ASN A 242 -29.60 -20.40 19.13
N ALA A 243 -29.00 -19.76 18.12
CA ALA A 243 -27.83 -20.31 17.44
C ALA A 243 -26.66 -20.51 18.42
N PHE A 244 -26.37 -19.53 19.28
CA PHE A 244 -25.36 -19.70 20.33
C PHE A 244 -25.72 -20.75 21.37
N HIS A 245 -27.01 -20.90 21.73
CA HIS A 245 -27.44 -21.99 22.59
C HIS A 245 -27.20 -23.38 21.96
N ILE A 246 -27.34 -23.50 20.64
CA ILE A 246 -27.01 -24.76 19.93
C ILE A 246 -25.50 -25.00 19.96
N VAL A 247 -24.68 -23.97 19.71
CA VAL A 247 -23.20 -24.06 19.78
C VAL A 247 -22.75 -24.53 21.18
N GLU A 248 -23.36 -24.02 22.25
CA GLU A 248 -23.02 -24.37 23.64
C GLU A 248 -23.28 -25.86 23.95
N ASN A 249 -24.33 -26.44 23.37
CA ASN A 249 -24.80 -27.79 23.72
C ASN A 249 -24.28 -28.91 22.81
N TRP A 250 -23.70 -28.60 21.66
CA TRP A 250 -23.18 -29.63 20.75
C TRP A 250 -21.89 -30.29 21.25
N GLU A 251 -21.75 -31.59 20.99
CA GLU A 251 -20.55 -32.34 21.38
C GLU A 251 -19.38 -32.11 20.42
N TYR A 252 -19.65 -31.98 19.11
CA TYR A 252 -18.61 -31.99 18.07
C TYR A 252 -18.13 -30.58 17.67
N GLU A 253 -16.81 -30.39 17.66
CA GLU A 253 -16.15 -29.11 17.38
C GLU A 253 -16.36 -28.61 15.94
N ASN A 254 -16.26 -29.49 14.93
CA ASN A 254 -16.41 -29.10 13.52
C ASN A 254 -17.78 -28.48 13.23
N GLN A 255 -18.83 -29.06 13.80
CA GLN A 255 -20.19 -28.60 13.65
C GLN A 255 -20.38 -27.22 14.30
N LYS A 256 -19.75 -26.97 15.46
CA LYS A 256 -19.73 -25.64 16.08
C LYS A 256 -19.08 -24.60 15.16
N ILE A 257 -17.96 -24.93 14.55
CA ILE A 257 -17.24 -24.04 13.63
C ILE A 257 -18.11 -23.71 12.41
N ILE A 258 -18.74 -24.71 11.80
CA ILE A 258 -19.66 -24.51 10.65
C ILE A 258 -20.84 -23.62 11.05
N LEU A 259 -21.41 -23.82 12.24
CA LEU A 259 -22.49 -22.99 12.75
C LEU A 259 -22.03 -21.54 13.00
N LEU A 260 -20.83 -21.34 13.53
CA LEU A 260 -20.26 -20.01 13.72
C LEU A 260 -19.97 -19.31 12.38
N HIS A 261 -19.50 -20.03 11.36
CA HIS A 261 -19.37 -19.47 10.01
C HIS A 261 -20.73 -19.11 9.41
N LEU A 262 -21.75 -19.94 9.60
CA LEU A 262 -23.11 -19.60 9.20
C LEU A 262 -23.60 -18.34 9.92
N ILE A 263 -23.35 -18.21 11.22
CA ILE A 263 -23.65 -17.00 12.01
C ILE A 263 -22.92 -15.78 11.46
N GLU A 264 -21.65 -15.93 11.04
CA GLU A 264 -20.88 -14.85 10.43
C GLU A 264 -21.57 -14.30 9.19
N THR A 265 -22.27 -15.11 8.38
CA THR A 265 -22.98 -14.65 7.17
C THR A 265 -24.23 -13.80 7.44
N LEU A 266 -24.73 -13.79 8.68
CA LEU A 266 -26.01 -13.16 9.04
C LEU A 266 -25.97 -11.63 9.09
N PRO A 267 -27.13 -10.96 8.84
CA PRO A 267 -27.25 -9.52 9.06
C PRO A 267 -27.28 -9.20 10.57
N PHE A 268 -26.30 -8.44 11.04
CA PHE A 268 -26.12 -8.10 12.46
C PHE A 268 -27.16 -7.13 13.05
N GLN A 269 -28.09 -6.62 12.25
CA GLN A 269 -29.17 -5.74 12.72
C GLN A 269 -30.07 -6.38 13.80
N TYR A 270 -30.07 -7.71 13.90
CA TYR A 270 -30.83 -8.47 14.89
C TYR A 270 -29.98 -9.01 16.05
N MET A 271 -28.68 -8.67 16.12
CA MET A 271 -27.83 -9.10 17.22
C MET A 271 -28.04 -8.20 18.43
N ASP A 272 -28.42 -8.80 19.55
CA ASP A 272 -28.57 -8.11 20.83
C ASP A 272 -27.36 -8.29 21.74
N ILE A 273 -27.31 -7.51 22.81
CA ILE A 273 -26.22 -7.56 23.79
C ILE A 273 -26.12 -8.94 24.48
N THR A 274 -27.22 -9.68 24.58
CA THR A 274 -27.25 -11.02 25.19
C THR A 274 -26.50 -12.03 24.32
N ALA A 275 -26.74 -12.01 23.01
CA ALA A 275 -26.05 -12.86 22.06
C ALA A 275 -24.55 -12.55 22.01
N LEU A 276 -24.18 -11.27 22.07
CA LEU A 276 -22.77 -10.86 22.17
C LEU A 276 -22.10 -11.38 23.45
N LYS A 277 -22.79 -11.31 24.60
CA LYS A 277 -22.27 -11.87 25.85
C LYS A 277 -22.06 -13.39 25.76
N LYS A 278 -22.95 -14.11 25.09
CA LYS A 278 -22.78 -15.55 24.82
C LYS A 278 -21.59 -15.82 23.91
N LEU A 279 -21.40 -15.03 22.85
CA LEU A 279 -20.23 -15.13 21.98
C LEU A 279 -18.93 -14.95 22.76
N LEU A 280 -18.85 -13.94 23.63
CA LEU A 280 -17.69 -13.72 24.50
C LEU A 280 -17.49 -14.86 25.52
N ALA A 281 -18.59 -15.38 26.09
CA ALA A 281 -18.54 -16.52 26.99
C ALA A 281 -18.03 -17.80 26.30
N LEU A 282 -18.42 -18.04 25.04
CA LEU A 282 -17.91 -19.14 24.23
C LEU A 282 -16.39 -19.04 24.03
N MET A 283 -15.88 -17.85 23.74
CA MET A 283 -14.44 -17.63 23.58
C MET A 283 -13.65 -17.94 24.86
N SER A 284 -14.21 -17.61 26.03
CA SER A 284 -13.62 -17.97 27.34
C SER A 284 -13.79 -19.46 27.71
N THR A 285 -14.83 -20.12 27.20
CA THR A 285 -15.07 -21.54 27.48
C THR A 285 -14.15 -22.44 26.66
N TYR A 286 -13.84 -22.01 25.43
CA TYR A 286 -13.06 -22.77 24.46
C TYR A 286 -11.69 -22.11 24.17
N GLU A 287 -11.00 -21.63 25.20
CA GLU A 287 -9.70 -20.93 25.08
C GLU A 287 -8.60 -21.77 24.39
N GLU A 288 -8.71 -23.09 24.41
CA GLU A 288 -7.75 -24.00 23.76
C GLU A 288 -8.09 -24.32 22.29
N SER A 289 -9.34 -24.09 21.86
CA SER A 289 -9.80 -24.39 20.48
C SER A 289 -9.53 -23.22 19.55
N VAL A 290 -8.44 -23.34 18.78
CA VAL A 290 -8.05 -22.33 17.77
C VAL A 290 -9.16 -22.09 16.75
N GLY A 291 -9.84 -23.15 16.30
CA GLY A 291 -10.88 -23.07 15.27
C GLY A 291 -12.10 -22.27 15.73
N ILE A 292 -12.60 -22.56 16.94
CA ILE A 292 -13.74 -21.85 17.53
C ILE A 292 -13.36 -20.38 17.78
N ILE A 293 -12.17 -20.11 18.34
CA ILE A 293 -11.72 -18.73 18.60
C ILE A 293 -11.64 -17.92 17.33
N ILE A 294 -11.08 -18.46 16.24
CA ILE A 294 -10.99 -17.76 14.95
C ILE A 294 -12.38 -17.46 14.40
N ALA A 295 -13.30 -18.43 14.44
CA ALA A 295 -14.67 -18.23 13.95
C ALA A 295 -15.39 -17.14 14.77
N CYS A 296 -15.25 -17.16 16.10
CA CYS A 296 -15.78 -16.12 16.99
C CYS A 296 -15.15 -14.74 16.71
N LEU A 297 -13.83 -14.68 16.51
CA LEU A 297 -13.13 -13.44 16.16
C LEU A 297 -13.62 -12.88 14.83
N ASN A 298 -13.84 -13.70 13.80
CA ASN A 298 -14.36 -13.22 12.52
C ASN A 298 -15.75 -12.57 12.68
N ILE A 299 -16.62 -13.17 13.50
CA ILE A 299 -17.92 -12.58 13.86
C ILE A 299 -17.71 -11.22 14.54
N LEU A 300 -16.82 -11.13 15.55
CA LEU A 300 -16.50 -9.85 16.22
C LEU A 300 -15.91 -8.80 15.27
N VAL A 301 -15.02 -9.19 14.37
CA VAL A 301 -14.41 -8.30 13.36
C VAL A 301 -15.49 -7.74 12.43
N LYS A 302 -16.43 -8.58 11.99
CA LYS A 302 -17.56 -8.17 11.14
C LYS A 302 -18.59 -7.31 11.90
N LEU A 303 -18.72 -7.52 13.21
CA LEU A 303 -19.49 -6.63 14.08
C LEU A 303 -18.84 -5.25 14.21
N CYS A 304 -17.52 -5.19 14.39
CA CYS A 304 -16.78 -3.93 14.47
C CYS A 304 -16.86 -3.10 13.18
N SER A 305 -17.12 -3.72 12.02
CA SER A 305 -17.35 -3.01 10.77
C SER A 305 -18.80 -2.54 10.57
N SER A 306 -19.76 -3.01 11.38
CA SER A 306 -21.18 -2.65 11.30
C SER A 306 -21.50 -1.37 12.08
N ASP A 307 -22.33 -0.50 11.49
CA ASP A 307 -22.79 0.73 12.14
C ASP A 307 -23.81 0.47 13.26
N HIS A 308 -24.52 -0.66 13.21
CA HIS A 308 -25.62 -0.96 14.12
C HIS A 308 -25.18 -1.42 15.51
N CYS A 309 -23.93 -1.86 15.67
CA CYS A 309 -23.45 -2.50 16.90
C CYS A 309 -22.41 -1.67 17.67
N GLN A 310 -22.21 -0.39 17.29
CA GLN A 310 -21.16 0.45 17.87
C GLN A 310 -21.33 0.68 19.38
N ASP A 311 -22.56 0.87 19.85
CA ASP A 311 -22.85 1.04 21.28
C ASP A 311 -22.44 -0.20 22.08
N TYR A 312 -22.63 -1.40 21.51
CA TYR A 312 -22.27 -2.65 22.16
C TYR A 312 -20.76 -2.87 22.21
N VAL A 313 -20.01 -2.43 21.20
CA VAL A 313 -18.53 -2.53 21.17
C VAL A 313 -17.92 -1.85 22.39
N LYS A 314 -18.42 -0.66 22.74
CA LYS A 314 -17.95 0.09 23.92
C LYS A 314 -18.47 -0.49 25.24
N VAL A 315 -19.76 -0.85 25.30
CA VAL A 315 -20.38 -1.35 26.54
C VAL A 315 -19.79 -2.70 26.99
N LEU A 316 -19.45 -3.58 26.03
CA LEU A 316 -18.89 -4.90 26.30
C LEU A 316 -17.36 -4.95 26.20
N ASP A 317 -16.71 -3.81 25.99
CA ASP A 317 -15.26 -3.71 25.96
C ASP A 317 -14.59 -4.65 24.92
N ILE A 318 -15.23 -4.77 23.76
CA ILE A 318 -14.80 -5.67 22.67
C ILE A 318 -13.42 -5.25 22.14
N GLU A 319 -13.12 -3.95 22.22
CA GLU A 319 -11.82 -3.34 21.91
C GLU A 319 -10.69 -4.03 22.68
N HIS A 320 -10.77 -4.12 24.01
CA HIS A 320 -9.76 -4.80 24.83
C HIS A 320 -9.73 -6.32 24.60
N VAL A 321 -10.87 -6.96 24.33
CA VAL A 321 -10.93 -8.39 24.01
C VAL A 321 -10.13 -8.70 22.74
N ILE A 322 -10.34 -7.94 21.66
CA ILE A 322 -9.65 -8.17 20.39
C ILE A 322 -8.14 -7.92 20.53
N ILE A 323 -7.71 -6.92 21.31
CA ILE A 323 -6.28 -6.70 21.60
C ILE A 323 -5.68 -7.90 22.34
N ASN A 324 -6.36 -8.44 23.34
CA ASN A 324 -5.85 -9.58 24.10
C ASN A 324 -5.62 -10.81 23.20
N TYR A 325 -6.55 -11.08 22.26
CA TYR A 325 -6.36 -12.15 21.28
C TYR A 325 -5.31 -11.82 20.21
N PHE A 326 -5.13 -10.55 19.85
CA PHE A 326 -4.01 -10.12 19.01
C PHE A 326 -2.65 -10.39 19.68
N LEU A 327 -2.58 -10.24 21.01
CA LEU A 327 -1.41 -10.54 21.83
C LEU A 327 -1.29 -12.03 22.21
N SER A 328 -2.17 -12.90 21.72
CA SER A 328 -2.10 -14.34 21.98
C SER A 328 -0.85 -14.96 21.37
N VAL A 329 -0.34 -16.04 21.98
CA VAL A 329 0.86 -16.76 21.48
C VAL A 329 0.62 -17.40 20.11
N GLN A 330 -0.62 -17.84 19.84
CA GLN A 330 -0.99 -18.57 18.63
C GLN A 330 -1.14 -17.62 17.43
N PHE A 331 -0.29 -17.81 16.41
CA PHE A 331 -0.29 -16.95 15.21
C PHE A 331 -1.62 -16.91 14.45
N PRO A 332 -2.34 -18.03 14.23
CA PRO A 332 -3.64 -18.00 13.53
C PRO A 332 -4.67 -17.08 14.20
N VAL A 333 -4.69 -17.06 15.54
CA VAL A 333 -5.57 -16.21 16.35
C VAL A 333 -5.15 -14.74 16.22
N SER A 334 -3.84 -14.47 16.30
CA SER A 334 -3.28 -13.11 16.12
C SER A 334 -3.62 -12.54 14.73
N ILE A 335 -3.59 -13.37 13.69
CA ILE A 335 -3.94 -12.98 12.31
C ILE A 335 -5.42 -12.59 12.21
N ALA A 336 -6.32 -13.40 12.76
CA ALA A 336 -7.76 -13.10 12.78
C ALA A 336 -8.05 -11.79 13.54
N ALA A 337 -7.45 -11.64 14.73
CA ALA A 337 -7.62 -10.45 15.57
C ALA A 337 -7.05 -9.17 14.92
N CYS A 338 -5.97 -9.26 14.15
CA CYS A 338 -5.34 -8.10 13.49
C CYS A 338 -6.30 -7.31 12.59
N LYS A 339 -7.19 -8.01 11.87
CA LYS A 339 -8.21 -7.36 11.04
C LYS A 339 -9.15 -6.50 11.88
N GLY A 340 -9.54 -7.01 13.05
CA GLY A 340 -10.39 -6.30 14.02
C GLY A 340 -9.70 -5.08 14.61
N VAL A 341 -8.46 -5.24 15.09
CA VAL A 341 -7.66 -4.11 15.62
C VAL A 341 -7.55 -3.01 14.56
N ARG A 342 -7.25 -3.36 13.31
CA ARG A 342 -7.14 -2.39 12.23
C ARG A 342 -8.45 -1.66 11.96
N ILE A 343 -9.59 -2.37 11.83
CA ILE A 343 -10.90 -1.75 11.59
C ILE A 343 -11.27 -0.80 12.73
N LEU A 344 -11.03 -1.20 13.98
CA LEU A 344 -11.28 -0.33 15.13
C LEU A 344 -10.39 0.92 15.11
N CYS A 345 -9.10 0.77 14.80
CA CYS A 345 -8.17 1.90 14.65
C CYS A 345 -8.52 2.84 13.47
N GLU A 346 -9.10 2.32 12.39
CA GLU A 346 -9.56 3.12 11.24
C GLU A 346 -10.81 3.93 11.58
N ARG A 347 -11.66 3.43 12.49
CA ARG A 347 -12.95 4.04 12.84
C ARG A 347 -12.91 4.94 14.06
N TYR A 348 -12.08 4.61 15.06
CA TYR A 348 -12.07 5.29 16.36
C TYR A 348 -10.69 5.87 16.67
N GLU A 349 -10.59 7.21 16.65
CA GLU A 349 -9.32 7.92 16.86
C GLU A 349 -8.76 7.73 18.29
N ASP A 350 -9.62 7.66 19.30
CA ASP A 350 -9.19 7.45 20.69
C ASP A 350 -8.59 6.06 20.89
N TYR A 351 -9.21 5.03 20.33
CA TYR A 351 -8.70 3.67 20.31
C TYR A 351 -7.38 3.58 19.53
N LEU A 352 -7.28 4.24 18.37
CA LEU A 352 -6.02 4.36 17.62
C LEU A 352 -4.90 4.94 18.50
N LYS A 353 -5.19 5.99 19.28
CA LYS A 353 -4.20 6.61 20.18
C LYS A 353 -3.77 5.66 21.29
N GLU A 354 -4.71 4.91 21.86
CA GLU A 354 -4.44 3.93 22.89
C GLU A 354 -3.56 2.79 22.37
N VAL A 355 -3.94 2.16 21.25
CA VAL A 355 -3.19 1.06 20.63
C VAL A 355 -1.81 1.53 20.18
N ALA A 356 -1.71 2.73 19.59
CA ALA A 356 -0.45 3.30 19.17
C ALA A 356 0.50 3.66 20.34
N SER A 357 -0.05 3.81 21.55
CA SER A 357 0.73 4.01 22.78
C SER A 357 1.16 2.68 23.41
N ASN A 358 0.55 1.56 23.00
CA ASN A 358 0.82 0.25 23.58
C ASN A 358 2.05 -0.42 22.96
N ARG A 359 3.15 -0.43 23.71
CA ARG A 359 4.44 -0.99 23.28
C ARG A 359 4.36 -2.49 22.97
N THR A 360 3.56 -3.26 23.73
CA THR A 360 3.45 -4.72 23.53
C THR A 360 2.79 -5.05 22.20
N VAL A 361 1.82 -4.24 21.75
CA VAL A 361 1.19 -4.38 20.44
C VAL A 361 2.21 -4.13 19.34
N ILE A 362 3.01 -3.07 19.45
CA ILE A 362 4.03 -2.74 18.44
C ILE A 362 5.10 -3.84 18.37
N ASP A 363 5.59 -4.32 19.51
CA ASP A 363 6.56 -5.42 19.55
C ASP A 363 5.97 -6.72 18.97
N ARG A 364 4.70 -7.03 19.28
CA ARG A 364 4.00 -8.18 18.69
C ARG A 364 3.87 -8.07 17.18
N ILE A 365 3.60 -6.88 16.64
CA ILE A 365 3.59 -6.64 15.19
C ILE A 365 4.95 -6.99 14.57
N PHE A 366 6.07 -6.53 15.16
CA PHE A 366 7.41 -6.85 14.66
C PHE A 366 7.76 -8.34 14.79
N GLU A 367 7.31 -9.00 15.85
CA GLU A 367 7.45 -10.46 16.01
C GLU A 367 6.71 -11.21 14.90
N LEU A 368 5.45 -10.83 14.62
CA LEU A 368 4.62 -11.48 13.60
C LEU A 368 5.13 -11.23 12.17
N ILE A 369 5.67 -10.04 11.90
CA ILE A 369 6.23 -9.68 10.60
C ILE A 369 7.55 -10.44 10.34
N THR A 370 8.36 -10.66 11.37
CA THR A 370 9.66 -11.35 11.24
C THR A 370 9.53 -12.87 11.24
N ASN A 371 8.45 -13.42 11.78
CA ASN A 371 8.24 -14.86 11.86
C ASN A 371 8.11 -15.52 10.46
N GLU A 372 8.84 -16.62 10.22
CA GLU A 372 8.85 -17.34 8.94
C GLU A 372 7.58 -18.18 8.69
N GLU A 373 6.88 -18.62 9.74
CA GLU A 373 5.66 -19.43 9.65
C GLU A 373 4.44 -18.63 9.17
N VAL A 374 4.49 -17.31 9.28
CA VAL A 374 3.39 -16.40 8.91
C VAL A 374 3.42 -16.15 7.41
N ASP A 375 2.30 -16.43 6.74
CA ASP A 375 2.14 -16.18 5.30
C ASP A 375 2.37 -14.69 4.95
N VAL A 376 2.94 -14.45 3.76
CA VAL A 376 3.34 -13.11 3.32
C VAL A 376 2.14 -12.16 3.21
N LYS A 377 0.95 -12.66 2.81
CA LYS A 377 -0.27 -11.83 2.78
C LYS A 377 -0.67 -11.40 4.18
N CYS A 378 -0.50 -12.27 5.18
CA CYS A 378 -0.75 -11.94 6.58
C CYS A 378 0.23 -10.88 7.10
N LYS A 379 1.51 -10.97 6.72
CA LYS A 379 2.52 -9.92 7.01
C LYS A 379 2.11 -8.56 6.47
N SER A 380 1.53 -8.51 5.26
CA SER A 380 1.03 -7.25 4.69
C SER A 380 -0.05 -6.60 5.56
N HIS A 381 -0.93 -7.39 6.21
CA HIS A 381 -1.96 -6.88 7.12
C HIS A 381 -1.36 -6.28 8.39
N PHE A 382 -0.36 -6.93 8.98
CA PHE A 382 0.38 -6.39 10.14
C PHE A 382 1.12 -5.10 9.79
N GLY A 383 1.74 -5.04 8.60
CA GLY A 383 2.37 -3.82 8.10
C GLY A 383 1.36 -2.68 7.92
N LYS A 384 0.17 -2.96 7.37
CA LYS A 384 -0.90 -1.96 7.17
C LYS A 384 -1.38 -1.41 8.52
N LEU A 385 -1.50 -2.27 9.53
CA LEU A 385 -1.77 -1.84 10.90
C LEU A 385 -0.63 -0.96 11.45
N LEU A 386 0.63 -1.36 11.30
CA LEU A 386 1.78 -0.57 11.74
C LEU A 386 1.78 0.84 11.14
N LEU A 387 1.58 0.94 9.81
CA LEU A 387 1.56 2.22 9.10
C LEU A 387 0.44 3.15 9.61
N LEU A 388 -0.71 2.58 9.95
CA LEU A 388 -1.84 3.28 10.56
C LEU A 388 -1.47 3.80 11.96
N LEU A 389 -0.91 2.93 12.83
CA LEU A 389 -0.47 3.31 14.18
C LEU A 389 0.58 4.41 14.17
N MET A 390 1.48 4.42 13.19
CA MET A 390 2.50 5.46 12.99
C MET A 390 1.89 6.82 12.62
N GLY A 391 0.57 6.93 12.41
CA GLY A 391 -0.13 8.22 12.41
C GLY A 391 0.08 8.98 13.71
N ASN A 392 0.17 8.26 14.83
CA ASN A 392 0.46 8.81 16.13
C ASN A 392 1.97 8.99 16.37
N VAL A 393 2.35 10.16 16.85
CA VAL A 393 3.73 10.53 17.19
C VAL A 393 4.35 9.62 18.25
N GLN A 394 3.56 9.12 19.21
CA GLN A 394 4.04 8.22 20.28
C GLN A 394 4.52 6.87 19.72
N CYS A 395 3.80 6.30 18.75
CA CYS A 395 4.22 5.09 18.06
C CYS A 395 5.56 5.31 17.34
N CYS A 396 5.70 6.42 16.60
CA CYS A 396 6.97 6.74 15.95
C CYS A 396 8.11 6.97 16.96
N ASN A 397 7.86 7.68 18.06
CA ASN A 397 8.86 7.90 19.11
C ASN A 397 9.34 6.58 19.73
N TYR A 398 8.42 5.62 19.89
CA TYR A 398 8.75 4.30 20.38
C TYR A 398 9.58 3.50 19.38
N ILE A 399 9.20 3.48 18.09
CA ILE A 399 9.98 2.81 17.05
C ILE A 399 11.40 3.41 16.95
N MET A 400 11.53 4.73 17.17
CA MET A 400 12.79 5.46 17.12
C MET A 400 13.59 5.44 18.43
N GLY A 401 13.10 4.80 19.51
CA GLY A 401 13.83 4.76 20.79
C GLY A 401 13.92 6.07 21.55
N LYS A 402 13.12 7.09 21.22
CA LYS A 402 13.21 8.42 21.82
C LYS A 402 12.50 8.54 23.18
N ASN A 403 11.80 7.50 23.62
CA ASN A 403 11.10 7.45 24.89
C ASN A 403 11.98 6.92 26.04
N GLY A 404 13.11 7.59 26.31
CA GLY A 404 13.83 7.68 27.60
C GLY A 404 14.08 6.45 28.51
N GLU A 405 13.67 5.24 28.17
CA GLU A 405 13.64 4.09 29.08
C GLU A 405 14.29 2.88 28.43
N THR A 406 15.48 2.55 28.92
CA THR A 406 16.21 1.32 28.60
C THR A 406 15.52 0.12 29.26
N SER A 407 14.47 -0.44 28.65
CA SER A 407 14.02 -1.79 29.01
C SER A 407 14.90 -2.84 28.33
N LYS A 408 15.58 -3.66 29.13
CA LYS A 408 16.57 -4.68 28.71
C LYS A 408 16.01 -5.86 27.89
N THR A 409 14.74 -5.82 27.46
CA THR A 409 14.02 -6.96 26.87
C THR A 409 13.33 -6.65 25.54
N SER A 410 13.35 -5.42 25.03
CA SER A 410 12.77 -5.06 23.73
C SER A 410 13.86 -5.01 22.65
N MET A 411 13.55 -5.45 21.41
CA MET A 411 14.42 -5.28 20.24
C MET A 411 15.00 -3.86 20.21
N SER A 412 16.30 -3.72 19.92
CA SER A 412 16.90 -2.38 19.80
C SER A 412 16.23 -1.57 18.70
N ASP A 413 16.10 -0.26 18.90
CA ASP A 413 15.37 0.64 18.00
C ASP A 413 15.97 0.68 16.58
N THR A 414 17.29 0.51 16.49
CA THR A 414 18.03 0.35 15.23
C THR A 414 17.70 -0.97 14.52
N LEU A 415 17.30 -2.02 15.25
CA LEU A 415 16.92 -3.30 14.67
C LEU A 415 15.55 -3.23 14.00
N LYS A 416 14.60 -2.45 14.54
CA LYS A 416 13.25 -2.29 13.94
C LYS A 416 13.31 -1.68 12.53
N ILE A 417 14.13 -0.65 12.33
CA ILE A 417 14.34 -0.03 11.01
C ILE A 417 15.06 -0.99 10.05
N ASN A 418 16.07 -1.70 10.53
CA ASN A 418 16.78 -2.68 9.71
C ASN A 418 15.85 -3.80 9.23
N ILE A 419 14.95 -4.28 10.10
CA ILE A 419 13.95 -5.27 9.72
C ILE A 419 12.99 -4.74 8.67
N MET A 420 12.50 -3.50 8.82
CA MET A 420 11.63 -2.90 7.80
C MET A 420 12.35 -2.77 6.46
N LEU A 421 13.62 -2.35 6.45
CA LEU A 421 14.44 -2.25 5.24
C LEU A 421 14.71 -3.63 4.63
N ASP A 422 15.12 -4.61 5.43
CA ASP A 422 15.41 -5.97 4.97
C ASP A 422 14.17 -6.59 4.31
N ILE A 423 13.00 -6.48 4.95
CA ILE A 423 11.74 -6.97 4.38
C ILE A 423 11.36 -6.21 3.11
N ALA A 424 11.53 -4.88 3.09
CA ALA A 424 11.23 -4.03 1.94
C ALA A 424 12.11 -4.33 0.72
N LEU A 425 13.38 -4.69 0.92
CA LEU A 425 14.35 -4.86 -0.15
C LEU A 425 14.49 -6.33 -0.59
N ASN A 426 14.38 -7.29 0.33
CA ASN A 426 14.63 -8.72 0.09
C ASN A 426 13.38 -9.60 -0.03
N GLY A 427 12.20 -9.13 0.39
CA GLY A 427 10.96 -9.91 0.23
C GLY A 427 10.60 -10.21 -1.23
N LYS A 428 9.47 -10.87 -1.47
CA LYS A 428 8.93 -11.17 -2.83
C LYS A 428 7.54 -10.57 -3.12
N ASP A 429 6.88 -9.98 -2.13
CA ASP A 429 5.48 -9.53 -2.23
C ASP A 429 5.34 -8.00 -2.31
N ASP A 430 4.77 -7.54 -3.42
CA ASP A 430 4.67 -6.12 -3.77
C ASP A 430 3.96 -5.25 -2.72
N ASP A 431 2.92 -5.80 -2.10
CA ASP A 431 2.11 -5.14 -1.08
C ASP A 431 2.89 -4.94 0.21
N LEU A 432 3.57 -5.98 0.69
CA LEU A 432 4.37 -5.91 1.91
C LEU A 432 5.52 -4.91 1.79
N PHE A 433 6.21 -4.85 0.63
CA PHE A 433 7.30 -3.87 0.46
C PHE A 433 6.77 -2.44 0.47
N ALA A 434 5.70 -2.18 -0.26
CA ALA A 434 5.14 -0.83 -0.38
C ALA A 434 4.78 -0.30 1.01
N VAL A 435 4.21 -1.16 1.85
CA VAL A 435 3.84 -0.83 3.23
C VAL A 435 5.08 -0.57 4.09
N MET A 436 6.12 -1.42 4.04
CA MET A 436 7.35 -1.21 4.81
C MET A 436 8.11 0.06 4.40
N LEU A 437 8.22 0.34 3.10
CA LEU A 437 8.82 1.59 2.60
C LEU A 437 8.01 2.81 3.03
N ASN A 438 6.68 2.74 3.01
CA ASN A 438 5.83 3.82 3.51
C ASN A 438 5.99 4.04 5.02
N CYS A 439 6.22 3.00 5.81
CA CYS A 439 6.58 3.15 7.22
C CYS A 439 7.89 3.94 7.38
N ILE A 440 8.93 3.57 6.63
CA ILE A 440 10.24 4.25 6.67
C ILE A 440 10.12 5.70 6.20
N TYR A 441 9.39 5.94 5.12
CA TYR A 441 9.07 7.27 4.61
C TYR A 441 8.39 8.15 5.69
N LYS A 442 7.45 7.57 6.42
CA LYS A 442 6.74 8.29 7.49
C LYS A 442 7.68 8.62 8.65
N LEU A 443 8.63 7.74 8.97
CA LEU A 443 9.67 8.03 9.97
C LEU A 443 10.64 9.12 9.50
N SER A 444 11.12 9.03 8.26
CA SER A 444 12.11 9.98 7.71
C SER A 444 11.58 11.41 7.62
N SER A 445 10.25 11.59 7.53
CA SER A 445 9.62 12.91 7.59
C SER A 445 9.72 13.61 8.95
N LYS A 446 9.93 12.86 10.04
CA LYS A 446 9.92 13.38 11.42
C LYS A 446 11.23 13.16 12.17
N TYR A 447 11.99 12.14 11.78
CA TYR A 447 13.16 11.67 12.49
C TYR A 447 14.28 11.33 11.54
N GLU A 448 15.51 11.43 12.05
CA GLU A 448 16.65 10.83 11.40
C GLU A 448 16.66 9.32 11.70
N CYS A 449 16.21 8.53 10.73
CA CYS A 449 16.09 7.08 10.85
C CYS A 449 17.11 6.30 10.01
N ILE A 450 17.80 6.95 9.08
CA ILE A 450 18.78 6.31 8.19
C ILE A 450 20.17 6.69 8.66
N GLY A 451 20.91 5.71 9.20
CA GLY A 451 22.33 5.83 9.49
C GLY A 451 23.18 5.13 8.42
N LEU A 452 24.47 4.98 8.72
CA LEU A 452 25.47 4.41 7.81
C LEU A 452 25.09 3.03 7.26
N LYS A 453 24.73 2.08 8.12
CA LYS A 453 24.36 0.71 7.71
C LYS A 453 23.10 0.69 6.83
N GLN A 454 22.12 1.53 7.15
CA GLN A 454 20.88 1.61 6.39
C GLN A 454 21.13 2.23 5.02
N LEU A 455 21.99 3.25 4.95
CA LEU A 455 22.40 3.85 3.69
C LEU A 455 23.17 2.85 2.83
N ASP A 456 24.12 2.10 3.37
CA ASP A 456 24.81 1.01 2.66
C ASP A 456 23.83 0.03 2.03
N THR A 457 22.83 -0.40 2.81
CA THR A 457 21.81 -1.36 2.35
C THR A 457 20.99 -0.78 1.19
N ILE A 458 20.61 0.51 1.29
CA ILE A 458 19.87 1.22 0.24
C ILE A 458 20.73 1.39 -1.01
N LEU A 459 22.00 1.80 -0.88
CA LEU A 459 22.91 2.03 -2.00
C LEU A 459 23.22 0.73 -2.75
N ASN A 460 23.48 -0.37 -2.03
CA ASN A 460 23.67 -1.69 -2.64
C ASN A 460 22.43 -2.14 -3.45
N TYR A 461 21.22 -1.75 -3.03
CA TYR A 461 20.00 -2.07 -3.77
C TYR A 461 19.90 -1.33 -5.12
N PHE A 462 20.49 -0.14 -5.26
CA PHE A 462 20.52 0.58 -6.54
C PHE A 462 21.36 -0.14 -7.61
N GLU A 463 22.30 -1.01 -7.21
CA GLU A 463 23.13 -1.79 -8.13
C GLU A 463 22.38 -2.96 -8.81
N ASP A 464 21.29 -3.47 -8.19
CA ASP A 464 20.60 -4.73 -8.58
C ASP A 464 19.21 -4.55 -9.26
N LEU A 465 19.06 -3.56 -10.14
CA LEU A 465 17.72 -3.17 -10.63
C LEU A 465 17.17 -3.98 -11.82
N THR A 466 15.97 -4.53 -11.60
CA THR A 466 15.09 -5.10 -12.65
C THR A 466 13.93 -4.14 -12.96
N PRO A 467 13.32 -4.18 -14.16
CA PRO A 467 12.19 -3.31 -14.54
C PRO A 467 10.98 -3.36 -13.60
N GLN A 468 10.86 -4.40 -12.77
CA GLN A 468 9.77 -4.58 -11.80
C GLN A 468 9.94 -3.72 -10.53
N ASN A 469 11.12 -3.17 -10.26
CA ASN A 469 11.45 -2.47 -9.01
C ASN A 469 11.32 -0.93 -9.07
N ILE A 470 10.81 -0.36 -10.17
CA ILE A 470 10.76 1.11 -10.40
C ILE A 470 10.08 1.87 -9.25
N LYS A 471 8.91 1.41 -8.78
CA LYS A 471 8.15 2.09 -7.72
C LYS A 471 8.88 2.06 -6.36
N LYS A 472 9.67 1.01 -6.11
CA LYS A 472 10.50 0.88 -4.90
C LYS A 472 11.62 1.91 -4.94
N THR A 473 12.32 1.98 -6.06
CA THR A 473 13.41 2.93 -6.29
C THR A 473 12.93 4.38 -6.21
N GLU A 474 11.75 4.70 -6.75
CA GLU A 474 11.11 6.01 -6.61
C GLU A 474 10.92 6.38 -5.13
N THR A 475 10.33 5.48 -4.35
CA THR A 475 10.07 5.71 -2.91
C THR A 475 11.38 5.85 -2.13
N LEU A 476 12.42 5.07 -2.46
CA LEU A 476 13.74 5.16 -1.84
C LEU A 476 14.42 6.50 -2.13
N MET A 477 14.39 7.01 -3.37
CA MET A 477 14.91 8.35 -3.70
C MET A 477 14.20 9.43 -2.88
N ASP A 478 12.89 9.32 -2.76
CA ASP A 478 12.08 10.25 -1.99
C ASP A 478 12.43 10.23 -0.50
N ILE A 479 12.70 9.03 0.05
CA ILE A 479 13.19 8.86 1.42
C ILE A 479 14.56 9.53 1.58
N LEU A 480 15.50 9.27 0.67
CA LEU A 480 16.85 9.86 0.70
C LEU A 480 16.79 11.40 0.62
N ALA A 481 15.95 11.94 -0.26
CA ALA A 481 15.75 13.38 -0.42
C ALA A 481 15.30 14.07 0.87
N ARG A 482 14.48 13.40 1.69
CA ARG A 482 14.06 13.90 3.02
C ARG A 482 15.17 13.76 4.06
N CYS A 483 15.93 12.68 4.03
CA CYS A 483 17.02 12.45 4.97
C CYS A 483 18.19 13.43 4.80
N LEU A 484 18.38 14.02 3.60
CA LEU A 484 19.37 15.07 3.35
C LEU A 484 19.27 16.27 4.28
N VAL A 485 18.13 16.46 4.96
CA VAL A 485 17.96 17.54 5.94
C VAL A 485 18.87 17.38 7.17
N SER A 486 19.25 16.14 7.52
CA SER A 486 20.10 15.91 8.69
C SER A 486 21.60 16.08 8.36
N PRO A 487 22.36 16.88 9.16
CA PRO A 487 23.81 17.02 8.99
C PRO A 487 24.59 15.70 9.13
N THR A 488 24.14 14.79 9.98
CA THR A 488 24.79 13.49 10.21
C THR A 488 24.55 12.53 9.04
N PHE A 489 23.34 12.50 8.50
CA PHE A 489 23.04 11.79 7.27
C PHE A 489 23.79 12.38 6.08
N LEU A 490 23.81 13.71 5.94
CA LEU A 490 24.54 14.43 4.89
C LEU A 490 26.02 14.02 4.84
N LYS A 491 26.69 14.05 6.00
CA LYS A 491 28.07 13.61 6.13
C LYS A 491 28.23 12.14 5.71
N THR A 492 27.34 11.28 6.16
CA THR A 492 27.37 9.85 5.82
C THR A 492 27.18 9.61 4.31
N CYS A 493 26.29 10.37 3.67
CA CYS A 493 26.06 10.33 2.24
C CYS A 493 27.28 10.79 1.43
N ILE A 494 27.98 11.82 1.90
CA ILE A 494 29.25 12.29 1.31
C ILE A 494 30.35 11.25 1.48
N ASP A 495 30.55 10.74 2.71
CA ASP A 495 31.59 9.76 3.03
C ASP A 495 31.46 8.47 2.19
N GLN A 496 30.23 8.09 1.83
CA GLN A 496 29.93 6.90 1.02
C GLN A 496 29.79 7.17 -0.48
N GLN A 497 30.06 8.39 -0.95
CA GLN A 497 29.84 8.76 -2.36
C GLN A 497 28.40 8.47 -2.83
N GLY A 498 27.42 8.56 -1.93
CA GLY A 498 26.05 8.10 -2.20
C GLY A 498 25.41 8.83 -3.39
N LEU A 499 25.66 10.14 -3.53
CA LEU A 499 25.14 10.91 -4.67
C LEU A 499 25.79 10.51 -6.00
N GLN A 500 27.06 10.11 -6.01
CA GLN A 500 27.77 9.62 -7.19
C GLN A 500 27.14 8.31 -7.68
N ILE A 501 26.95 7.34 -6.77
CA ILE A 501 26.34 6.04 -7.09
C ILE A 501 24.93 6.23 -7.67
N ILE A 502 24.13 7.11 -7.07
CA ILE A 502 22.77 7.40 -7.55
C ILE A 502 22.81 8.10 -8.91
N ASP A 503 23.72 9.06 -9.13
CA ASP A 503 23.85 9.75 -10.42
C ASP A 503 24.29 8.78 -11.53
N ASP A 504 25.32 7.96 -11.28
CA ASP A 504 25.79 6.95 -12.23
C ASP A 504 24.68 5.98 -12.61
N TYR A 505 23.85 5.57 -11.64
CA TYR A 505 22.65 4.78 -11.89
C TYR A 505 21.63 5.51 -12.79
N MET A 506 21.34 6.77 -12.50
CA MET A 506 20.29 7.54 -13.16
C MET A 506 20.59 7.90 -14.61
N ARG A 507 21.87 8.01 -14.99
CA ARG A 507 22.29 8.32 -16.35
C ARG A 507 21.82 7.31 -17.41
N TYR A 508 21.52 6.07 -16.99
CA TYR A 508 21.07 4.99 -17.87
C TYR A 508 19.55 4.76 -17.83
N GLN A 509 18.80 5.50 -17.01
CA GLN A 509 17.36 5.33 -16.86
C GLN A 509 16.57 6.19 -17.84
N SER A 510 15.44 5.65 -18.32
CA SER A 510 14.50 6.35 -19.22
C SER A 510 13.11 6.56 -18.61
N ASN A 511 12.89 6.09 -17.38
CA ASN A 511 11.59 6.21 -16.73
C ASN A 511 11.38 7.62 -16.15
N ASN A 512 10.33 8.30 -16.60
CA ASN A 512 10.00 9.65 -16.16
C ASN A 512 9.73 9.76 -14.66
N SER A 513 9.09 8.79 -13.99
CA SER A 513 8.82 8.90 -12.54
C SER A 513 10.10 8.83 -11.71
N LEU A 514 11.04 7.96 -12.08
CA LEU A 514 12.37 7.91 -11.45
C LEU A 514 13.16 9.20 -11.68
N LEU A 515 13.15 9.68 -12.92
CA LEU A 515 13.78 10.95 -13.30
C LEU A 515 13.23 12.11 -12.45
N MET A 516 11.92 12.11 -12.17
CA MET A 516 11.28 13.10 -11.31
C MET A 516 11.71 12.98 -9.84
N ALA A 517 11.77 11.76 -9.29
CA ALA A 517 12.25 11.53 -7.93
C ALA A 517 13.73 11.94 -7.76
N TYR A 518 14.55 11.67 -8.78
CA TYR A 518 15.95 12.11 -8.83
C TYR A 518 16.05 13.64 -8.90
N GLY A 519 15.21 14.31 -9.70
CA GLY A 519 15.12 15.77 -9.73
C GLY A 519 14.81 16.38 -8.36
N ASN A 520 13.91 15.76 -7.59
CA ASN A 520 13.61 16.18 -6.20
C ASN A 520 14.79 15.96 -5.24
N LEU A 521 15.51 14.86 -5.37
CA LEU A 521 16.73 14.60 -4.62
C LEU A 521 17.77 15.70 -4.88
N LEU A 522 18.00 16.02 -6.16
CA LEU A 522 18.93 17.07 -6.58
C LEU A 522 18.54 18.43 -6.03
N ILE A 523 17.26 18.84 -6.13
CA ILE A 523 16.78 20.13 -5.57
C ILE A 523 17.07 20.23 -4.07
N ASN A 524 16.92 19.14 -3.31
CA ASN A 524 17.25 19.15 -1.89
C ASN A 524 18.76 19.15 -1.64
N ALA A 525 19.53 18.39 -2.42
CA ALA A 525 20.98 18.41 -2.36
C ALA A 525 21.57 19.80 -2.66
N CYS A 526 20.93 20.55 -3.57
CA CYS A 526 21.31 21.90 -3.95
C CYS A 526 21.29 22.92 -2.81
N LYS A 527 20.63 22.60 -1.68
CA LYS A 527 20.58 23.47 -0.50
C LYS A 527 21.86 23.42 0.35
N TYR A 528 22.74 22.46 0.09
CA TYR A 528 23.93 22.19 0.91
C TYR A 528 25.21 22.44 0.11
N SER A 529 26.08 23.32 0.62
CA SER A 529 27.34 23.72 -0.03
C SER A 529 28.26 22.55 -0.35
N ASP A 530 28.29 21.53 0.51
CA ASP A 530 29.18 20.38 0.36
C ASP A 530 28.76 19.48 -0.82
N LEU A 531 27.45 19.29 -1.01
CA LEU A 531 26.91 18.51 -2.13
C LEU A 531 26.93 19.29 -3.45
N VAL A 532 26.82 20.61 -3.38
CA VAL A 532 26.94 21.51 -4.54
C VAL A 532 28.24 21.26 -5.31
N HIS A 533 29.36 21.09 -4.61
CA HIS A 533 30.64 20.78 -5.24
C HIS A 533 30.58 19.46 -6.01
N ILE A 534 30.06 18.42 -5.36
CA ILE A 534 29.91 17.07 -5.94
C ILE A 534 29.00 17.10 -7.18
N ILE A 535 27.87 17.81 -7.12
CA ILE A 535 26.94 17.96 -8.25
C ILE A 535 27.61 18.65 -9.45
N ASN A 536 28.44 19.66 -9.20
CA ASN A 536 29.20 20.35 -10.24
C ASN A 536 30.26 19.43 -10.87
N GLU A 537 30.98 18.66 -10.06
CA GLU A 537 31.97 17.67 -10.55
C GLU A 537 31.33 16.57 -11.38
N LEU A 538 30.13 16.13 -10.97
CA LEU A 538 29.31 15.17 -11.70
C LEU A 538 28.83 15.71 -13.06
N LYS A 539 28.84 17.03 -13.30
CA LYS A 539 28.32 17.64 -14.52
C LYS A 539 26.84 17.28 -14.79
N VAL A 540 26.03 17.25 -13.73
CA VAL A 540 24.60 16.88 -13.80
C VAL A 540 23.82 17.80 -14.73
N PHE A 541 24.05 19.12 -14.65
CA PHE A 541 23.41 20.09 -15.53
C PHE A 541 23.71 19.82 -17.01
N GLN A 542 24.97 19.54 -17.34
CA GLN A 542 25.39 19.29 -18.72
C GLN A 542 24.73 18.02 -19.28
N TRP A 543 24.57 16.99 -18.44
CA TRP A 543 23.83 15.80 -18.81
C TRP A 543 22.35 16.11 -19.07
N LEU A 544 21.68 16.86 -18.18
CA LEU A 544 20.27 17.24 -18.36
C LEU A 544 20.04 18.08 -19.62
N ASN A 545 20.92 19.05 -19.88
CA ASN A 545 20.85 19.89 -21.07
C ASN A 545 20.95 19.05 -22.36
N LYS A 546 21.85 18.06 -22.41
CA LYS A 546 21.98 17.16 -23.59
C LYS A 546 20.71 16.34 -23.87
N GLN A 547 19.94 16.02 -22.84
CA GLN A 547 18.75 15.19 -22.99
C GLN A 547 17.53 15.97 -23.50
N ASN A 548 17.62 17.30 -23.68
CA ASN A 548 16.51 18.16 -24.10
C ASN A 548 15.24 18.03 -23.20
N ILE A 549 15.40 17.75 -21.90
CA ILE A 549 14.28 17.47 -20.97
C ILE A 549 13.49 18.75 -20.55
N TYR A 550 13.70 19.88 -21.23
CA TYR A 550 13.10 21.18 -20.91
C TYR A 550 11.56 21.23 -20.97
N GLU A 551 10.91 20.21 -21.56
CA GLU A 551 9.45 20.15 -21.69
C GLU A 551 8.72 19.75 -20.40
N GLN A 552 9.43 19.35 -19.34
CA GLN A 552 8.81 18.94 -18.08
C GLN A 552 8.96 20.01 -16.96
N PRO A 553 7.86 20.47 -16.32
CA PRO A 553 7.88 21.60 -15.36
C PRO A 553 8.82 21.42 -14.16
N LEU A 554 9.01 20.19 -13.68
CA LEU A 554 9.83 19.92 -12.50
C LEU A 554 11.32 19.92 -12.83
N TRP A 555 11.68 19.54 -14.05
CA TRP A 555 13.04 19.70 -14.56
C TRP A 555 13.43 21.16 -14.70
N ASN A 556 12.49 22.05 -15.04
CA ASN A 556 12.75 23.49 -14.98
C ASN A 556 13.12 23.95 -13.56
N ARG A 557 12.46 23.41 -12.51
CA ARG A 557 12.85 23.70 -11.12
C ARG A 557 14.23 23.15 -10.78
N THR A 558 14.52 21.89 -11.13
CA THR A 558 15.84 21.29 -10.89
C THR A 558 16.94 22.06 -11.61
N ILE A 559 16.74 22.39 -12.89
CA ILE A 559 17.67 23.20 -13.70
C ILE A 559 17.85 24.58 -13.09
N THR A 560 16.78 25.24 -12.66
CA THR A 560 16.86 26.55 -12.01
C THR A 560 17.68 26.47 -10.72
N SER A 561 17.43 25.46 -9.88
CA SER A 561 18.22 25.22 -8.66
C SER A 561 19.69 24.98 -8.97
N LEU A 562 20.01 24.15 -9.98
CA LEU A 562 21.38 23.89 -10.42
C LEU A 562 22.08 25.16 -10.95
N LEU A 563 21.36 26.02 -11.66
CA LEU A 563 21.89 27.29 -12.16
C LEU A 563 22.14 28.30 -11.03
N HIS A 564 21.28 28.36 -10.01
CA HIS A 564 21.50 29.23 -8.86
C HIS A 564 22.78 28.90 -8.07
N ILE A 565 23.23 27.65 -8.15
CA ILE A 565 24.47 27.20 -7.52
C ILE A 565 25.72 27.63 -8.30
N ASN A 566 25.61 27.70 -9.63
CA ASN A 566 26.72 28.03 -10.52
C ASN A 566 26.37 29.30 -11.30
N LEU A 567 26.51 30.46 -10.64
CA LEU A 567 26.19 31.76 -11.25
C LEU A 567 26.95 32.04 -12.56
N PRO A 568 28.24 31.68 -12.72
CA PRO A 568 28.94 31.77 -14.01
C PRO A 568 28.20 31.04 -15.14
N LEU A 569 27.79 29.80 -14.88
CA LEU A 569 27.02 28.99 -15.82
C LEU A 569 25.62 29.57 -16.04
N LYS A 570 24.95 30.05 -14.99
CA LYS A 570 23.64 30.72 -15.10
C LYS A 570 23.71 31.92 -16.02
N PHE A 571 24.69 32.80 -15.84
CA PHE A 571 24.82 33.97 -16.69
C PHE A 571 25.17 33.59 -18.13
N ALA A 572 26.04 32.59 -18.34
CA ALA A 572 26.36 32.10 -19.67
C ALA A 572 25.16 31.46 -20.40
N PHE A 573 24.24 30.83 -19.66
CA PHE A 573 23.07 30.14 -20.21
C PHE A 573 21.85 31.07 -20.37
N CYS A 574 21.55 31.88 -19.36
CA CYS A 574 20.36 32.73 -19.31
C CYS A 574 20.60 34.15 -19.81
N ASN A 575 21.85 34.55 -20.06
CA ASN A 575 22.26 35.95 -20.29
C ASN A 575 21.80 36.91 -19.19
N ALA A 576 21.43 36.41 -18.00
CA ALA A 576 20.87 37.23 -16.95
C ALA A 576 21.17 36.66 -15.55
N LEU A 577 21.46 37.57 -14.63
CA LEU A 577 21.43 37.35 -13.17
C LEU A 577 20.36 38.27 -12.58
N ASP A 578 19.48 37.68 -11.79
CA ASP A 578 18.38 38.37 -11.12
C ASP A 578 18.83 39.04 -9.79
N PHE A 579 17.89 39.67 -9.08
CA PHE A 579 18.17 40.36 -7.82
C PHE A 579 18.60 39.43 -6.67
N ILE A 580 18.26 38.13 -6.73
CA ILE A 580 18.62 37.16 -5.68
C ILE A 580 19.98 36.49 -5.96
N ASN A 581 20.58 36.71 -7.13
CA ASN A 581 21.88 36.16 -7.49
C ASN A 581 22.98 37.10 -7.03
N ILE A 582 23.58 36.80 -5.87
CA ILE A 582 24.67 37.59 -5.30
C ILE A 582 26.00 37.05 -5.81
N ILE A 583 26.74 37.88 -6.55
CA ILE A 583 28.10 37.57 -7.00
C ILE A 583 29.04 37.52 -5.78
N THR A 584 29.69 36.38 -5.60
CA THR A 584 30.72 36.16 -4.57
C THR A 584 32.10 36.00 -5.20
N ASP A 585 33.12 36.01 -4.34
CA ASP A 585 34.51 35.80 -4.73
C ASP A 585 34.68 34.52 -5.59
N GLY A 586 35.45 34.63 -6.67
CA GLY A 586 35.65 33.53 -7.63
C GLY A 586 34.61 33.44 -8.76
N PHE A 587 33.59 34.30 -8.79
CA PHE A 587 32.69 34.41 -9.95
C PHE A 587 33.49 34.81 -11.20
N TYR A 588 33.20 34.19 -12.34
CA TYR A 588 33.83 34.51 -13.61
C TYR A 588 32.84 34.50 -14.77
N VAL A 589 33.21 35.19 -15.84
CA VAL A 589 32.40 35.28 -17.05
C VAL A 589 33.27 35.45 -18.28
N PHE A 590 32.92 34.76 -19.36
CA PHE A 590 33.57 34.94 -20.66
C PHE A 590 33.12 36.25 -21.31
N ARG A 591 34.10 37.00 -21.86
CA ARG A 591 33.81 38.20 -22.65
C ARG A 591 32.90 37.85 -23.83
N ASP A 592 33.30 36.87 -24.64
CA ASP A 592 32.52 36.33 -25.76
C ASP A 592 32.13 34.86 -25.50
N LEU A 593 30.86 34.53 -25.71
CA LEU A 593 30.31 33.18 -25.55
C LEU A 593 30.42 32.33 -26.83
N LYS A 594 30.79 32.90 -27.99
CA LYS A 594 30.85 32.18 -29.28
C LYS A 594 31.70 30.90 -29.25
N HIS A 595 32.71 30.84 -28.41
CA HIS A 595 33.64 29.71 -28.30
C HIS A 595 33.45 28.90 -27.01
N VAL A 596 32.41 29.21 -26.22
CA VAL A 596 32.13 28.53 -24.96
C VAL A 596 31.15 27.40 -25.22
N ASN A 597 31.61 26.17 -25.00
CA ASN A 597 30.72 25.02 -25.02
C ASN A 597 29.91 24.96 -23.72
N LEU A 598 28.65 25.38 -23.76
CA LEU A 598 27.75 25.31 -22.60
C LEU A 598 27.52 23.86 -22.11
N PHE A 599 27.76 22.84 -22.95
CA PHE A 599 27.71 21.43 -22.57
C PHE A 599 28.99 20.91 -21.90
N ASP A 600 30.06 21.70 -21.87
CA ASP A 600 31.30 21.43 -21.10
C ASP A 600 31.83 22.74 -20.52
N PHE A 601 30.99 23.44 -19.76
CA PHE A 601 31.37 24.72 -19.15
C PHE A 601 32.59 24.51 -18.22
N PRO A 602 33.73 25.17 -18.48
CA PRO A 602 34.98 24.89 -17.79
C PRO A 602 34.99 25.52 -16.40
N SER A 603 35.59 24.83 -15.42
CA SER A 603 35.87 25.42 -14.10
C SER A 603 36.95 26.48 -14.18
N LEU A 604 36.98 27.40 -13.21
CA LEU A 604 37.99 28.45 -13.15
C LEU A 604 39.43 27.87 -13.14
N ASP A 605 39.69 26.78 -12.42
CA ASP A 605 40.99 26.10 -12.43
C ASP A 605 41.38 25.49 -13.78
N LYS A 606 40.40 25.04 -14.57
CA LYS A 606 40.65 24.56 -15.94
C LYS A 606 41.02 25.74 -16.84
N ILE A 607 40.31 26.85 -16.72
CA ILE A 607 40.60 28.09 -17.46
C ILE A 607 42.02 28.60 -17.14
N PHE A 608 42.40 28.66 -15.85
CA PHE A 608 43.75 29.06 -15.46
C PHE A 608 44.84 28.14 -16.01
N ARG A 609 44.59 26.82 -16.09
CA ARG A 609 45.55 25.85 -16.63
C ARG A 609 45.69 25.93 -18.15
N GLU A 610 44.59 26.14 -18.87
CA GLU A 610 44.58 26.25 -20.32
C GLU A 610 45.16 27.60 -20.79
N ASN A 611 44.85 28.68 -20.08
CA ASN A 611 45.32 30.05 -20.32
C ASN A 611 45.27 30.45 -21.81
N ASP A 612 44.15 30.13 -22.45
CA ASP A 612 43.90 30.42 -23.87
C ASP A 612 43.78 31.94 -24.07
N LYS A 613 44.80 32.55 -24.69
CA LYS A 613 44.91 34.01 -24.84
C LYS A 613 43.81 34.61 -25.71
N ASP A 614 43.19 33.80 -26.57
CA ASP A 614 42.09 34.23 -27.43
C ASP A 614 40.74 34.26 -26.69
N LYS A 615 40.67 33.74 -25.45
CA LYS A 615 39.45 33.67 -24.64
C LYS A 615 39.58 34.52 -23.39
N VAL A 616 39.18 35.78 -23.49
CA VAL A 616 39.17 36.70 -22.35
C VAL A 616 38.09 36.31 -21.34
N VAL A 617 38.49 36.14 -20.08
CA VAL A 617 37.60 35.81 -18.96
C VAL A 617 37.75 36.88 -17.89
N TYR A 618 36.65 37.51 -17.51
CA TYR A 618 36.64 38.39 -16.35
C TYR A 618 36.38 37.58 -15.09
N VAL A 619 37.19 37.82 -14.05
CA VAL A 619 36.99 37.23 -12.73
C VAL A 619 36.70 38.33 -11.71
N PHE A 620 35.73 38.08 -10.83
CA PHE A 620 35.54 38.83 -9.61
C PHE A 620 36.36 38.17 -8.50
N THR A 621 37.39 38.88 -8.05
CA THR A 621 38.24 38.44 -6.95
C THR A 621 38.49 39.59 -5.97
N ARG A 622 38.34 39.30 -4.67
CA ARG A 622 38.71 40.18 -3.56
C ARG A 622 40.13 39.88 -3.06
N ASP A 623 40.66 38.71 -3.39
CA ASP A 623 41.93 38.22 -2.85
C ASP A 623 43.16 38.91 -3.47
N GLN A 624 44.17 39.15 -2.65
CA GLN A 624 45.38 39.91 -2.95
C GLN A 624 46.49 39.06 -3.61
N THR A 625 46.26 37.75 -3.71
CA THR A 625 47.28 36.75 -4.09
C THR A 625 47.57 36.69 -5.59
N LEU A 626 46.71 37.27 -6.44
CA LEU A 626 46.97 37.53 -7.86
C LEU A 626 47.82 38.81 -7.99
N SER A 627 49.12 38.65 -7.70
CA SER A 627 50.17 39.67 -7.75
C SER A 627 50.18 40.50 -9.04
N TYR A 628 49.96 41.82 -8.95
CA TYR A 628 50.85 42.92 -9.41
C TYR A 628 50.09 44.27 -9.43
N ASN A 629 50.67 45.27 -8.75
CA ASN A 629 50.45 46.73 -8.72
C ASN A 629 49.03 47.37 -8.89
N ASP A 630 48.68 48.07 -7.80
CA ASP A 630 47.99 49.36 -7.67
C ASP A 630 46.46 49.52 -7.77
N ILE A 631 45.66 48.59 -8.29
CA ILE A 631 44.19 48.74 -8.21
C ILE A 631 43.45 47.40 -8.02
N TYR A 632 43.06 47.14 -6.78
CA TYR A 632 42.28 45.96 -6.38
C TYR A 632 40.86 46.35 -5.94
N LEU A 633 39.90 45.45 -6.09
CA LEU A 633 38.49 45.68 -5.72
C LEU A 633 38.31 46.13 -4.27
N GLU A 634 39.15 45.68 -3.34
CA GLU A 634 39.21 46.17 -1.95
C GLU A 634 39.38 47.69 -1.86
N LYS A 635 40.21 48.29 -2.73
CA LYS A 635 40.35 49.75 -2.79
C LYS A 635 39.05 50.40 -3.24
N TYR A 636 38.39 49.85 -4.26
CA TYR A 636 37.09 50.36 -4.72
C TYR A 636 36.04 50.28 -3.63
N ILE A 637 36.01 49.17 -2.88
CA ILE A 637 35.11 48.97 -1.75
C ILE A 637 35.41 50.01 -0.66
N SER A 638 36.68 50.23 -0.31
CA SER A 638 37.09 51.24 0.67
C SER A 638 36.69 52.65 0.23
N ASP A 639 36.98 53.04 -1.01
CA ASP A 639 36.69 54.37 -1.56
C ASP A 639 35.18 54.64 -1.58
N ILE A 640 34.37 53.67 -2.04
CA ILE A 640 32.91 53.78 -2.03
C ILE A 640 32.37 53.82 -0.60
N THR A 641 32.94 53.05 0.33
CA THR A 641 32.52 53.08 1.75
C THR A 641 32.69 54.47 2.34
N ILE A 642 33.78 55.17 2.00
CA ILE A 642 34.01 56.57 2.41
C ILE A 642 32.95 57.48 1.78
N LEU A 643 32.71 57.37 0.47
CA LEU A 643 31.72 58.19 -0.24
C LEU A 643 30.31 58.02 0.33
N LEU A 644 29.88 56.78 0.59
CA LEU A 644 28.59 56.47 1.19
C LEU A 644 28.49 56.98 2.64
N ARG A 645 29.57 56.89 3.41
CA ARG A 645 29.62 57.42 4.78
C ARG A 645 29.48 58.95 4.80
N ASP A 646 30.17 59.64 3.92
CA ASP A 646 30.12 61.10 3.81
C ASP A 646 28.72 61.56 3.37
N ALA A 647 28.11 60.88 2.40
CA ALA A 647 26.72 61.10 2.01
C ALA A 647 25.75 60.90 3.18
N ASN A 648 25.93 59.85 3.98
CA ASN A 648 25.13 59.58 5.18
C ASN A 648 25.29 60.66 6.26
N GLN A 649 26.49 61.19 6.48
CA GLN A 649 26.68 62.31 7.42
C GLN A 649 25.98 63.59 6.95
N ILE A 650 25.98 63.87 5.64
CA ILE A 650 25.26 65.00 5.05
C ILE A 650 23.74 64.81 5.20
N ARG A 651 23.24 63.59 4.96
CA ARG A 651 21.83 63.22 5.15
C ARG A 651 21.39 63.48 6.60
N LEU A 652 22.11 62.92 7.58
CA LEU A 652 21.82 63.09 9.02
C LEU A 652 21.79 64.57 9.44
N LYS A 653 22.70 65.40 8.92
CA LYS A 653 22.69 66.86 9.18
C LYS A 653 21.47 67.56 8.60
N ARG A 654 20.97 67.15 7.42
CA ARG A 654 19.75 67.69 6.80
C ARG A 654 18.49 67.22 7.53
N THR A 655 18.42 65.96 7.96
CA THR A 655 17.27 65.44 8.72
C THR A 655 17.14 66.14 10.08
N SER A 656 18.27 66.44 10.74
CA SER A 656 18.32 67.20 12.00
C SER A 656 17.81 68.64 11.86
N GLN A 657 17.92 69.24 10.67
CA GLN A 657 17.43 70.60 10.38
C GLN A 657 15.95 70.61 9.96
N LEU A 658 15.46 69.52 9.36
CA LEU A 658 14.08 69.37 8.90
C LEU A 658 13.10 68.98 10.03
N SER A 659 13.55 68.22 11.04
CA SER A 659 12.74 67.88 12.23
C SER A 659 12.34 69.10 13.08
N LEU A 660 12.96 70.26 12.83
CA LEU A 660 12.61 71.53 13.45
C LEU A 660 11.49 72.29 12.69
N ILE A 661 11.05 71.84 11.49
CA ILE A 661 10.26 72.68 10.56
C ILE A 661 8.88 72.13 10.16
N SER A 662 8.45 70.89 10.42
CA SER A 662 7.11 70.46 9.93
C SER A 662 6.28 69.54 10.83
N ASN A 663 5.07 70.01 11.15
CA ASN A 663 3.88 69.23 11.54
C ASN A 663 3.24 68.60 10.27
N MET A 664 3.76 67.48 9.76
CA MET A 664 3.15 66.69 8.67
C MET A 664 3.45 65.20 8.89
N ASP A 665 2.56 64.32 8.40
CA ASP A 665 2.59 62.85 8.52
C ASP A 665 4.02 62.27 8.39
N GLU A 666 4.58 61.85 9.52
CA GLU A 666 5.99 61.46 9.66
C GLU A 666 6.33 60.22 8.80
N SER A 667 5.39 59.29 8.60
CA SER A 667 5.61 58.05 7.84
C SER A 667 5.92 58.27 6.34
N ASN A 668 5.10 59.06 5.63
CA ASN A 668 5.32 59.33 4.20
C ASN A 668 6.63 60.09 3.93
N THR A 669 7.10 60.86 4.93
CA THR A 669 8.29 61.70 4.82
C THR A 669 9.57 60.87 5.00
N ILE A 670 9.57 59.92 5.95
CA ILE A 670 10.66 58.97 6.18
C ILE A 670 10.80 58.00 5.00
N GLU A 671 9.68 57.50 4.47
CA GLU A 671 9.67 56.59 3.31
C GLU A 671 10.28 57.22 2.06
N ASN A 672 9.91 58.46 1.73
CA ASN A 672 10.50 59.20 0.61
C ASN A 672 12.01 59.46 0.80
N GLN A 673 12.46 59.63 2.05
CA GLN A 673 13.89 59.79 2.35
C GLN A 673 14.67 58.48 2.17
N ILE A 674 14.14 57.34 2.62
CA ILE A 674 14.78 56.02 2.40
C ILE A 674 14.92 55.75 0.90
N LYS A 675 13.86 56.01 0.13
CA LYS A 675 13.87 55.90 -1.34
C LYS A 675 14.97 56.76 -1.98
N GLN A 676 15.05 58.04 -1.59
CA GLN A 676 16.08 58.94 -2.09
C GLN A 676 17.49 58.53 -1.67
N ASN A 677 17.65 57.93 -0.48
CA ASN A 677 18.94 57.44 0.00
C ASN A 677 19.43 56.26 -0.83
N ILE A 678 18.61 55.21 -1.01
CA ILE A 678 18.97 54.06 -1.85
C ILE A 678 19.26 54.51 -3.28
N LYS A 679 18.41 55.37 -3.84
CA LYS A 679 18.61 55.93 -5.19
C LYS A 679 19.97 56.64 -5.30
N HIS A 680 20.30 57.47 -4.33
CA HIS A 680 21.55 58.21 -4.32
C HIS A 680 22.77 57.31 -4.07
N ASP A 681 22.64 56.24 -3.29
CA ASP A 681 23.71 55.27 -3.08
C ASP A 681 24.03 54.51 -4.38
N MET A 682 23.01 54.13 -5.15
CA MET A 682 23.20 53.55 -6.50
C MET A 682 23.85 54.54 -7.46
N GLU A 683 23.44 55.81 -7.42
CA GLU A 683 24.06 56.88 -8.21
C GLU A 683 25.56 57.02 -7.87
N ILE A 684 25.92 57.02 -6.58
CA ILE A 684 27.33 57.07 -6.13
C ILE A 684 28.13 55.89 -6.70
N ILE A 685 27.62 54.66 -6.58
CA ILE A 685 28.29 53.47 -7.09
C ILE A 685 28.44 53.54 -8.61
N ALA A 686 27.40 53.93 -9.33
CA ALA A 686 27.42 54.05 -10.79
C ALA A 686 28.40 55.13 -11.27
N THR A 687 28.42 56.30 -10.63
CA THR A 687 29.41 57.36 -10.92
C THR A 687 30.82 56.88 -10.65
N TYR A 688 31.03 56.15 -9.55
CA TYR A 688 32.33 55.59 -9.21
C TYR A 688 32.81 54.62 -10.29
N VAL A 689 31.97 53.64 -10.70
CA VAL A 689 32.28 52.68 -11.76
C VAL A 689 32.72 53.38 -13.05
N VAL A 690 31.96 54.39 -13.47
CA VAL A 690 32.23 55.13 -14.69
C VAL A 690 33.56 55.88 -14.60
N ASN A 691 33.85 56.51 -13.47
CA ASN A 691 35.12 57.19 -13.24
C ASN A 691 36.31 56.25 -13.22
N GLN A 692 36.14 55.00 -12.77
CA GLN A 692 37.22 53.99 -12.82
C GLN A 692 37.44 53.41 -14.22
N MET A 693 36.46 53.55 -15.13
CA MET A 693 36.45 52.95 -16.47
C MET A 693 36.40 54.01 -17.60
N ASN A 694 37.31 54.98 -17.55
CA ASN A 694 37.52 56.06 -18.55
C ASN A 694 36.53 57.24 -18.52
N GLY A 695 35.71 57.37 -17.47
CA GLY A 695 34.94 58.59 -17.17
C GLY A 695 33.80 58.91 -18.16
N HIS A 696 33.30 60.15 -18.06
CA HIS A 696 32.21 60.69 -18.89
C HIS A 696 32.71 61.19 -20.25
N GLY A 697 32.04 60.81 -21.34
CA GLY A 697 32.05 61.57 -22.60
C GLY A 697 32.94 61.08 -23.73
N ASP A 698 33.84 60.13 -23.48
CA ASP A 698 34.64 59.54 -24.56
C ASP A 698 33.94 58.27 -25.07
N VAL A 699 33.48 58.32 -26.33
CA VAL A 699 33.15 57.10 -27.08
C VAL A 699 34.46 56.33 -27.21
N ILE A 700 34.66 55.33 -26.36
CA ILE A 700 35.82 54.46 -26.44
C ILE A 700 35.72 53.73 -27.76
N ASP A 701 36.69 53.97 -28.63
CA ASP A 701 36.82 53.22 -29.88
C ASP A 701 37.15 51.76 -29.55
N GLN A 702 36.59 50.83 -30.33
CA GLN A 702 36.74 49.40 -30.13
C GLN A 702 38.23 49.01 -30.18
N ASP A 703 39.00 49.62 -31.07
CA ASP A 703 40.45 49.39 -31.19
C ASP A 703 41.22 49.84 -29.94
N ALA A 704 40.85 50.98 -29.35
CA ALA A 704 41.49 51.47 -28.12
C ALA A 704 41.18 50.55 -26.93
N TYR A 705 39.95 50.05 -26.85
CA TYR A 705 39.55 49.07 -25.87
C TYR A 705 40.27 47.72 -26.05
N ASP A 706 40.36 47.21 -27.28
CA ASP A 706 41.02 45.92 -27.54
C ASP A 706 42.52 45.99 -27.24
N ASN A 707 43.20 47.09 -27.60
CA ASN A 707 44.59 47.34 -27.21
C ASN A 707 44.77 47.35 -25.68
N HIS A 708 43.85 47.96 -24.93
CA HIS A 708 43.87 47.97 -23.46
C HIS A 708 43.78 46.57 -22.87
N ILE A 709 42.90 45.74 -23.42
CA ILE A 709 42.73 44.35 -22.98
C ILE A 709 43.99 43.53 -23.32
N GLU A 710 44.56 43.70 -24.51
CA GLU A 710 45.81 43.04 -24.90
C GLU A 710 47.00 43.44 -24.02
N GLU A 711 47.08 44.71 -23.62
CA GLU A 711 48.08 45.22 -22.68
C GLU A 711 47.95 44.50 -21.32
N ILE A 712 46.74 44.42 -20.76
CA ILE A 712 46.51 43.68 -19.50
C ILE A 712 46.89 42.20 -19.64
N ILE A 713 46.49 41.54 -20.73
CA ILE A 713 46.81 40.12 -20.97
C ILE A 713 48.32 39.91 -21.07
N THR A 714 49.03 40.86 -21.69
CA THR A 714 50.49 40.82 -21.83
C THR A 714 51.17 41.02 -20.48
N ASP A 715 50.73 42.01 -19.71
CA ASP A 715 51.29 42.35 -18.40
C ASP A 715 51.05 41.24 -17.36
N GLN A 716 49.84 40.67 -17.34
CA GLN A 716 49.48 39.59 -16.40
C GLN A 716 49.91 38.21 -16.90
N ASN A 717 50.31 38.10 -18.18
CA ASN A 717 50.52 36.85 -18.89
C ASN A 717 49.35 35.85 -18.72
N SER A 718 48.12 36.36 -18.63
CA SER A 718 46.91 35.56 -18.49
C SER A 718 45.72 36.18 -19.21
N SER A 719 44.84 35.34 -19.77
CA SER A 719 43.54 35.77 -20.29
C SER A 719 42.46 35.86 -19.23
N VAL A 720 42.75 35.48 -17.98
CA VAL A 720 41.88 35.66 -16.82
C VAL A 720 42.18 37.01 -16.19
N ILE A 721 41.31 37.99 -16.44
CA ILE A 721 41.49 39.38 -16.04
C ILE A 721 40.59 39.67 -14.83
N PRO A 722 41.15 40.09 -13.67
CA PRO A 722 40.33 40.58 -12.58
C PRO A 722 39.63 41.88 -13.00
N ILE A 723 38.31 41.95 -12.85
CA ILE A 723 37.50 43.07 -13.38
C ILE A 723 37.96 44.45 -12.90
N GLY A 724 38.59 44.55 -11.72
CA GLY A 724 39.17 45.79 -11.19
C GLY A 724 40.34 46.35 -12.00
N HIS A 725 41.02 45.53 -12.82
CA HIS A 725 42.15 45.96 -13.66
C HIS A 725 41.71 46.67 -14.95
N VAL A 726 40.46 46.48 -15.38
CA VAL A 726 39.93 47.12 -16.58
C VAL A 726 39.73 48.62 -16.33
N LYS A 727 40.50 49.47 -17.04
CA LYS A 727 40.45 50.95 -16.95
C LYS A 727 39.74 51.61 -18.11
N MET A 728 39.71 50.95 -19.25
CA MET A 728 38.85 51.31 -20.37
C MET A 728 37.80 50.21 -20.47
N GLY A 729 36.58 50.49 -20.03
CA GLY A 729 35.49 49.51 -20.01
C GLY A 729 34.37 49.92 -20.95
N LEU A 730 33.89 48.99 -21.78
CA LEU A 730 32.67 49.16 -22.54
C LEU A 730 31.47 48.88 -21.64
N GLN A 731 30.29 48.81 -22.25
CA GLN A 731 29.06 48.65 -21.53
C GLN A 731 28.99 47.33 -20.71
N PHE A 732 29.60 46.25 -21.20
CA PHE A 732 29.61 44.98 -20.47
C PHE A 732 30.45 45.05 -19.19
N GLU A 733 31.69 45.53 -19.28
CA GLU A 733 32.62 45.59 -18.16
C GLU A 733 32.13 46.56 -17.09
N ARG A 734 31.54 47.70 -17.51
CA ARG A 734 30.89 48.66 -16.60
C ARG A 734 29.70 48.02 -15.87
N SER A 735 28.83 47.31 -16.60
CA SER A 735 27.65 46.68 -16.00
C SER A 735 28.02 45.54 -15.04
N LEU A 736 29.06 44.76 -15.40
CA LEU A 736 29.59 43.70 -14.56
C LEU A 736 30.20 44.26 -13.27
N LEU A 737 31.06 45.27 -13.37
CA LEU A 737 31.66 45.91 -12.19
C LEU A 737 30.60 46.54 -11.29
N PHE A 738 29.58 47.20 -11.87
CA PHE A 738 28.47 47.77 -11.12
C PHE A 738 27.69 46.69 -10.33
N LYS A 739 27.34 45.57 -10.97
CA LYS A 739 26.69 44.43 -10.30
C LYS A 739 27.55 43.90 -9.15
N CYS A 740 28.84 43.63 -9.41
CA CYS A 740 29.76 43.13 -8.39
C CYS A 740 29.85 44.05 -7.17
N LEU A 741 29.91 45.37 -7.37
CA LEU A 741 29.96 46.34 -6.27
C LEU A 741 28.62 46.43 -5.54
N CYS A 742 27.49 46.44 -6.25
CA CYS A 742 26.17 46.41 -5.61
C CYS A 742 26.02 45.19 -4.71
N ASP A 743 26.42 44.00 -5.16
CA ASP A 743 26.36 42.77 -4.39
C ASP A 743 27.27 42.80 -3.15
N VAL A 744 28.43 43.45 -3.23
CA VAL A 744 29.31 43.66 -2.06
C VAL A 744 28.62 44.53 -1.00
N PHE A 745 27.91 45.57 -1.43
CA PHE A 745 27.22 46.51 -0.54
C PHE A 745 25.79 46.09 -0.15
N GLY A 746 25.31 44.95 -0.65
CA GLY A 746 23.98 44.42 -0.35
C GLY A 746 22.83 45.13 -1.08
N TYR A 747 23.12 45.74 -2.23
CA TYR A 747 22.15 46.45 -3.06
C TYR A 747 21.56 45.54 -4.15
N PRO A 748 20.22 45.43 -4.26
CA PRO A 748 19.58 44.55 -5.23
C PRO A 748 19.80 45.08 -6.65
N CYS A 749 20.55 44.31 -7.44
CA CYS A 749 20.95 44.68 -8.78
C CYS A 749 20.86 43.46 -9.71
N THR A 750 20.40 43.63 -10.95
CA THR A 750 20.49 42.59 -11.98
C THR A 750 21.75 42.77 -12.82
N LEU A 751 22.14 41.73 -13.55
CA LEU A 751 23.07 41.84 -14.68
C LEU A 751 22.41 41.16 -15.86
N VAL A 752 22.02 41.93 -16.88
CA VAL A 752 21.34 41.41 -18.06
C VAL A 752 22.17 41.70 -19.30
N ARG A 753 22.30 40.72 -20.18
CA ARG A 753 22.89 40.82 -21.52
C ARG A 753 21.77 40.58 -22.53
N ASP A 754 21.36 41.63 -23.23
CA ASP A 754 20.27 41.56 -24.20
C ASP A 754 20.65 40.65 -25.39
N GLU A 755 19.76 39.75 -25.78
CA GLU A 755 20.02 38.74 -26.81
C GLU A 755 20.18 39.34 -28.21
N TYR A 756 19.49 40.45 -28.49
CA TYR A 756 19.42 41.04 -29.85
C TYR A 756 20.46 42.13 -30.07
N THR A 757 20.65 42.97 -29.06
CA THR A 757 21.55 44.11 -29.11
C THR A 757 22.93 43.80 -28.52
N HIS A 758 23.08 42.65 -27.85
CA HIS A 758 24.25 42.28 -27.06
C HIS A 758 24.62 43.32 -25.99
N ARG A 759 23.69 44.23 -25.69
CA ARG A 759 23.84 45.31 -24.74
C ARG A 759 23.72 44.75 -23.34
N CYS A 760 24.71 45.01 -22.50
CA CYS A 760 24.61 44.67 -21.08
C CYS A 760 24.05 45.83 -20.27
N TYR A 761 23.22 45.58 -19.28
CA TYR A 761 22.69 46.63 -18.41
C TYR A 761 22.34 46.08 -17.04
N ASN A 762 22.15 46.99 -16.09
CA ASN A 762 21.73 46.67 -14.74
C ASN A 762 20.37 47.30 -14.46
N GLN A 763 19.53 46.56 -13.76
CA GLN A 763 18.32 47.09 -13.15
C GLN A 763 18.49 47.07 -11.64
N VAL A 764 18.03 48.12 -10.96
CA VAL A 764 18.02 48.20 -9.50
C VAL A 764 16.60 48.33 -8.99
N CYS A 765 16.37 47.71 -7.84
CA CYS A 765 15.09 47.70 -7.16
C CYS A 765 15.12 48.68 -5.97
N VAL A 766 14.07 49.48 -5.81
CA VAL A 766 13.87 50.33 -4.62
C VAL A 766 12.53 49.96 -3.97
N GLU A 767 12.57 49.26 -2.83
CA GLU A 767 11.39 48.75 -2.10
C GLU A 767 10.65 49.82 -1.27
N PHE A 768 9.36 49.57 -1.03
CA PHE A 768 8.40 50.41 -0.29
C PHE A 768 7.73 49.61 0.84
N HIS A 769 7.61 50.17 2.04
CA HIS A 769 6.74 49.67 3.12
C HIS A 769 5.73 50.77 3.46
N GLY A 770 4.50 50.69 2.94
CA GLY A 770 3.46 51.67 3.26
C GLY A 770 2.40 51.10 4.19
N TYR A 771 2.36 51.59 5.42
CA TYR A 771 1.17 51.48 6.25
C TYR A 771 0.16 52.54 5.79
N THR A 772 -0.93 52.11 5.16
CA THR A 772 -2.12 52.98 4.98
C THR A 772 -3.22 52.46 5.88
N SER A 773 -3.46 53.19 6.96
CA SER A 773 -4.59 53.03 7.87
C SER A 773 -5.88 53.52 7.20
N ASP A 774 -6.45 52.70 6.31
CA ASP A 774 -7.83 52.89 5.85
C ASP A 774 -8.72 51.85 6.56
N GLU A 775 -9.31 52.24 7.68
CA GLU A 775 -10.16 51.39 8.54
C GLU A 775 -11.53 51.01 7.91
N ASN A 776 -11.78 51.32 6.64
CA ASN A 776 -13.13 51.22 6.05
C ASN A 776 -13.31 50.22 4.89
N ASN A 777 -12.35 49.33 4.60
CA ASN A 777 -12.56 48.24 3.64
C ASN A 777 -12.16 46.89 4.22
N GLN A 778 -13.16 46.19 4.80
CA GLN A 778 -13.08 44.77 5.17
C GLN A 778 -12.98 43.91 3.91
N LEU A 779 -11.75 43.63 3.45
CA LEU A 779 -11.36 42.47 2.65
C LEU A 779 -9.82 42.42 2.68
N ASP A 780 -9.30 41.97 3.83
CA ASP A 780 -7.87 41.75 4.07
C ASP A 780 -7.32 40.69 3.10
N THR A 781 -6.44 41.11 2.19
CA THR A 781 -5.43 40.23 1.60
C THR A 781 -4.05 40.90 1.77
N PRO A 782 -3.04 40.22 2.35
CA PRO A 782 -1.76 40.84 2.75
C PRO A 782 -0.88 41.36 1.61
N TRP A 783 -1.22 41.07 0.35
CA TRP A 783 -0.29 41.15 -0.78
C TRP A 783 -0.36 42.44 -1.60
N ARG A 784 -1.30 43.37 -1.33
CA ARG A 784 -1.59 44.48 -2.24
C ARG A 784 -0.89 45.83 -2.00
N LYS A 785 0.14 45.95 -1.14
CA LYS A 785 0.72 47.29 -0.83
C LYS A 785 2.25 47.39 -0.78
N HIS A 786 2.99 46.61 -1.57
CA HIS A 786 4.41 46.89 -1.87
C HIS A 786 4.51 47.40 -3.31
N ARG A 787 4.65 48.71 -3.52
CA ARG A 787 4.99 49.25 -4.85
C ARG A 787 6.50 49.26 -4.99
N ILE A 788 7.01 48.26 -5.68
CA ILE A 788 8.43 48.17 -6.02
C ILE A 788 8.67 49.00 -7.30
N GLU A 789 9.64 49.92 -7.26
CA GLU A 789 10.07 50.66 -8.45
C GLU A 789 11.38 50.09 -8.98
N TYR A 790 11.40 49.82 -10.29
CA TYR A 790 12.58 49.33 -11.00
C TYR A 790 13.19 50.46 -11.83
N TYR A 791 14.51 50.55 -11.79
CA TYR A 791 15.27 51.54 -12.55
C TYR A 791 16.36 50.85 -13.38
N GLU A 792 16.47 51.20 -14.66
CA GLU A 792 17.68 50.89 -15.44
C GLU A 792 18.77 51.89 -15.08
N VAL A 793 19.98 51.39 -14.84
CA VAL A 793 21.16 52.22 -14.54
C VAL A 793 21.86 52.58 -15.84
N ASP A 794 21.88 53.88 -16.16
CA ASP A 794 22.67 54.37 -17.28
C ASP A 794 24.15 54.47 -16.87
N LEU A 795 24.99 53.64 -17.48
CA LEU A 795 26.45 53.63 -17.28
C LEU A 795 27.21 54.16 -18.51
N MET A 796 26.51 54.67 -19.53
CA MET A 796 27.09 55.05 -20.80
C MET A 796 26.79 56.52 -21.17
N SER A 797 25.52 56.88 -21.34
CA SER A 797 25.12 58.16 -21.95
C SER A 797 24.97 59.29 -20.92
N ASN A 798 24.24 59.03 -19.86
CA ASN A 798 24.12 59.89 -18.68
C ASN A 798 24.52 59.08 -17.44
N PRO A 799 25.82 58.87 -17.21
CA PRO A 799 26.29 57.97 -16.18
C PRO A 799 25.70 58.29 -14.80
N ALA A 800 25.31 57.22 -14.10
CA ALA A 800 24.57 57.23 -12.84
C ALA A 800 23.10 57.65 -12.92
N ARG A 801 22.58 58.05 -14.08
CA ARG A 801 21.15 58.34 -14.20
C ARG A 801 20.33 57.06 -14.04
N LEU A 802 19.40 57.08 -13.10
CA LEU A 802 18.43 56.02 -12.91
C LEU A 802 17.16 56.32 -13.73
N ILE A 803 16.90 55.47 -14.71
CA ILE A 803 15.77 55.59 -15.65
C ILE A 803 14.64 54.71 -15.13
N LEU A 804 13.53 55.34 -14.73
CA LEU A 804 12.36 54.62 -14.23
C LEU A 804 11.78 53.72 -15.33
N LEU A 805 11.68 52.42 -15.04
CA LEU A 805 11.02 51.45 -15.91
C LEU A 805 9.52 51.49 -15.61
N ASN A 806 8.74 52.13 -16.49
CA ASN A 806 7.29 52.11 -16.41
C ASN A 806 6.77 50.73 -16.82
N SER A 807 6.70 49.81 -15.88
CA SER A 807 5.93 48.58 -16.05
C SER A 807 5.44 48.06 -14.71
N GLN A 808 4.15 47.76 -14.67
CA GLN A 808 3.58 46.79 -13.75
C GLN A 808 4.26 45.44 -14.03
N LEU A 809 5.46 45.23 -13.50
CA LEU A 809 5.95 43.88 -13.31
C LEU A 809 5.20 43.37 -12.09
N GLU A 810 4.10 42.65 -12.33
CA GLU A 810 3.69 41.59 -11.42
C GLU A 810 4.90 40.66 -11.33
N VAL A 811 5.76 40.94 -10.35
CA VAL A 811 6.72 39.97 -9.89
C VAL A 811 5.88 38.89 -9.24
N GLU A 812 5.58 37.84 -10.00
CA GLU A 812 5.35 36.53 -9.40
C GLU A 812 6.64 36.21 -8.65
N CYS A 813 6.69 36.57 -7.37
CA CYS A 813 7.66 36.03 -6.44
C CYS A 813 7.43 34.51 -6.44
N TYR A 814 8.26 33.78 -7.19
CA TYR A 814 8.32 32.32 -7.18
C TYR A 814 8.99 31.79 -5.92
#